data_AF-A0A833RNN5-F1
#
_entry.id   AF-A0A833RNN5-F1
#
_cell.length_a   1.000
_cell.length_b   1.000
_cell.length_c   1.000
_cell.angle_alpha   90.00
_cell.angle_beta   90.00
_cell.angle_gamma   90.00
#
_symmetry.space_group_name_H-M   'P 1'
#
loop_
_entity.id
_entity.type
_entity.pdbx_description
1 polymer ?
#
loop_
_entity_poly.entity_id
_entity_poly.type
_entity_poly.pdbx_seq_one_letter_code
_entity_poly.pdbx_strand_id
1 'polypeptide(L)'
;MTNDKQSWFRGVRSSKFRHVYGVPAKREKCYDNIKITKNAHDSQFCAVNPKFLAVVTEVAGGGAFLVLPLDRIKLWHIPDGGLSRNLTEWLVELQGHKRRVAYIEWHPVAENVLFSAGFDHLVIVWDINKGEAVNVIDRHPDVIYSISLNRDGSLLATTCKDKKLRVFEPRSGIVVSEGICHAGTKASKVVFLGSSGRLLTTGFSRHSDRQYAIWSQHDLNVPLTCETIDSSSGVVFPYYDNDTNMVYLAGKGDGNIRYYEIVNEAPWMHFLSQFISGNPQRGLGVMPKRGVNTAICEVFRFYKLHATRGMCEPISMIVPRKSDQFQEDLYPDTIGTCPALSARDWISGMNSPPILISLKTGGSITTHKPRVYKPPQLPPTTDLNNKKKFAFLSTETVPDYRPIEFHDMSEKSQKTSSNQSTKFQQLQQKFGNVVLQVLENVDIPNNEAELRLAFVRQTDELRLVRRQLANSQLRVKELEEQIRIFAYLNYLTPKSRKEILELLVGGLKRLEYRGYDSAGVALDSADGKDISIIKKQGKVKALEEEIFYRIVTNYKEVKTLLQQRGYSFESETDTEVIAKLIHHLWVQHPAYSFRELVEQVVQQLEGAFALCFKSKYFPAECVATRRGSPLLVGIKTKTRLATDHVPILYGKDHRPHGRTELPVMPRSESTSEFQPLEDKEVEYFFASDASSVIEHTNRVIFLEDDDVAAVKEGALSIHRLRRCMDDPHAREITTLKMEIQEIMKGNYEYFMQKEIFEQPESVVNTMRGRLNFRDNSVTLGGIKDYIPEIKRCRRLMLIGCGTSYHSAIATRQLLEELTELPVMVELASDFLDRNTPVFRDDVCFFISQSGETADTLMALRYCKGRGALIVGITNTVGSSICRESHCGVHINAGPEIGVASTKAYTSQFISLVMFALVMSEDRISLGSRRQEIIEGLKNLDNLIRQVLQLDDKVKELAKSLFQHKSLLIMGRGYNFATCMEGALKVKELTYMHSEGIMAGELKHGPLALVDDSMPVIMIVMRDPVYVKCMNALQQVTARDGKPIVICEEGDEETKMFADRVLEVPKTVDCLQGILTVIPMQLLSFHIAVLRGCNVDCPRNLAKSVTVE
;
A
#
# COMPACT_ATOMS: atom_id res chain seq x y z
N MET A 1 -50.04 -56.37 26.22
CA MET A 1 -49.41 -57.70 26.16
C MET A 1 -47.94 -57.51 25.85
N THR A 2 -47.11 -58.06 26.74
CA THR A 2 -45.69 -58.45 26.62
C THR A 2 -44.66 -57.46 26.04
N ASN A 3 -43.80 -57.01 26.96
CA ASN A 3 -42.42 -56.59 26.73
C ASN A 3 -41.67 -57.57 25.82
N ASP A 4 -40.88 -57.04 24.88
CA ASP A 4 -39.56 -57.57 24.63
C ASP A 4 -38.54 -56.44 24.47
N LYS A 5 -37.51 -56.50 25.32
CA LYS A 5 -36.34 -55.64 25.29
C LYS A 5 -35.43 -56.10 24.14
N GLN A 6 -35.24 -55.25 23.13
CA GLN A 6 -34.05 -55.28 22.29
C GLN A 6 -33.42 -53.88 22.22
N SER A 7 -32.24 -53.77 22.84
CA SER A 7 -31.29 -52.67 22.66
C SER A 7 -30.69 -52.74 21.26
N TRP A 8 -31.17 -51.92 20.32
CA TRP A 8 -30.53 -51.79 19.00
C TRP A 8 -30.16 -50.32 18.77
N PHE A 9 -28.87 -50.09 18.54
CA PHE A 9 -28.25 -48.84 18.15
C PHE A 9 -29.17 -47.96 17.29
N ARG A 10 -29.36 -46.68 17.66
CA ARG A 10 -29.86 -45.67 16.71
C ARG A 10 -28.83 -45.55 15.58
N GLY A 11 -29.01 -46.35 14.53
CA GLY A 11 -28.19 -46.34 13.33
C GLY A 11 -28.10 -44.92 12.82
N VAL A 12 -26.87 -44.40 12.68
CA VAL A 12 -26.68 -43.07 12.12
C VAL A 12 -27.24 -43.09 10.70
N ARG A 13 -28.24 -42.23 10.44
CA ARG A 13 -28.83 -42.08 9.11
C ARG A 13 -27.71 -41.94 8.08
N SER A 14 -27.69 -42.83 7.09
CA SER A 14 -26.70 -42.81 6.02
C SER A 14 -27.03 -41.65 5.08
N SER A 15 -26.34 -40.52 5.26
CA SER A 15 -26.36 -39.41 4.31
C SER A 15 -25.15 -39.52 3.39
N LYS A 16 -25.37 -39.46 2.07
CA LYS A 16 -24.29 -39.41 1.08
C LYS A 16 -23.44 -38.14 1.17
N PHE A 17 -23.94 -37.11 1.87
CA PHE A 17 -23.24 -35.85 2.11
C PHE A 17 -22.56 -35.77 3.49
N ARG A 18 -22.60 -36.85 4.28
CA ARG A 18 -22.04 -36.89 5.64
C ARG A 18 -20.55 -36.53 5.70
N HIS A 19 -19.79 -36.94 4.68
CA HIS A 19 -18.34 -36.76 4.61
C HIS A 19 -17.92 -35.63 3.66
N VAL A 20 -18.83 -34.70 3.32
CA VAL A 20 -18.46 -33.50 2.57
C VAL A 20 -17.34 -32.78 3.32
N TYR A 21 -16.29 -32.35 2.63
CA TYR A 21 -15.23 -31.56 3.23
C TYR A 21 -14.96 -30.32 2.38
N GLY A 22 -14.64 -29.20 3.04
CA GLY A 22 -14.29 -27.96 2.38
C GLY A 22 -12.80 -27.92 2.05
N VAL A 23 -12.46 -27.63 0.80
CA VAL A 23 -11.10 -27.42 0.33
C VAL A 23 -10.94 -25.94 -0.03
N PRO A 24 -10.20 -25.15 0.78
CA PRO A 24 -9.86 -23.79 0.39
C PRO A 24 -8.92 -23.84 -0.82
N ALA A 25 -9.11 -22.89 -1.75
CA ALA A 25 -8.21 -22.72 -2.87
C ALA A 25 -6.79 -22.36 -2.36
N LYS A 26 -5.76 -22.85 -3.07
CA LYS A 26 -4.39 -22.37 -2.86
C LYS A 26 -4.32 -20.87 -3.15
N ARG A 27 -3.40 -20.15 -2.53
CA ARG A 27 -3.23 -18.70 -2.66
C ARG A 27 -3.20 -18.21 -4.12
N GLU A 28 -2.54 -18.95 -5.01
CA GLU A 28 -2.46 -18.65 -6.45
C GLU A 28 -3.82 -18.65 -7.18
N LYS A 29 -4.84 -19.29 -6.59
CA LYS A 29 -6.22 -19.36 -7.08
C LYS A 29 -7.16 -18.48 -6.27
N CYS A 30 -6.64 -17.70 -5.32
CA CYS A 30 -7.38 -16.65 -4.62
C CYS A 30 -7.36 -15.37 -5.46
N TYR A 31 -8.36 -14.52 -5.26
CA TYR A 31 -8.43 -13.21 -5.89
C TYR A 31 -7.92 -12.16 -4.90
N ASP A 32 -6.80 -11.51 -5.26
CA ASP A 32 -6.15 -10.48 -4.46
C ASP A 32 -6.55 -9.06 -4.93
N ASN A 33 -6.29 -8.04 -4.10
CA ASN A 33 -6.58 -6.63 -4.39
C ASN A 33 -8.07 -6.30 -4.66
N ILE A 34 -9.00 -7.08 -4.09
CA ILE A 34 -10.41 -6.72 -4.16
C ILE A 34 -10.68 -5.61 -3.15
N LYS A 35 -10.86 -4.39 -3.64
CA LYS A 35 -11.27 -3.22 -2.85
C LYS A 35 -12.72 -3.38 -2.39
N ILE A 36 -12.91 -3.96 -1.20
CA ILE A 36 -14.23 -4.18 -0.60
C ILE A 36 -14.66 -2.92 0.17
N THR A 37 -15.94 -2.55 0.06
CA THR A 37 -16.53 -1.46 0.87
C THR A 37 -16.32 -1.69 2.37
N LYS A 38 -15.84 -0.66 3.07
CA LYS A 38 -15.61 -0.71 4.53
C LYS A 38 -16.92 -0.79 5.32
N ASN A 39 -18.05 -0.44 4.71
CA ASN A 39 -19.38 -0.33 5.34
C ASN A 39 -20.37 -1.45 4.95
N ALA A 40 -19.87 -2.66 4.76
CA ALA A 40 -20.73 -3.83 4.68
C ALA A 40 -21.32 -4.14 6.07
N HIS A 41 -22.52 -3.62 6.36
CA HIS A 41 -23.35 -4.07 7.48
C HIS A 41 -23.80 -5.54 7.27
N ASP A 42 -25.00 -5.94 7.69
CA ASP A 42 -25.48 -7.32 7.60
C ASP A 42 -26.24 -7.61 6.29
N SER A 43 -25.85 -6.97 5.18
CA SER A 43 -26.62 -6.90 3.91
C SER A 43 -25.96 -7.64 2.74
N GLN A 44 -26.76 -8.07 1.75
CA GLN A 44 -26.30 -8.69 0.51
C GLN A 44 -26.33 -7.64 -0.62
N PHE A 45 -25.14 -7.28 -1.15
CA PHE A 45 -24.98 -6.10 -2.04
C PHE A 45 -25.05 -6.40 -3.54
N CYS A 46 -25.05 -7.67 -3.93
CA CYS A 46 -25.09 -8.07 -5.33
C CYS A 46 -25.94 -9.33 -5.57
N ALA A 47 -26.54 -9.41 -6.75
CA ALA A 47 -27.30 -10.56 -7.22
C ALA A 47 -27.03 -10.79 -8.71
N VAL A 48 -26.87 -12.05 -9.13
CA VAL A 48 -26.53 -12.41 -10.51
C VAL A 48 -27.54 -13.42 -11.05
N ASN A 49 -28.00 -13.23 -12.28
CA ASN A 49 -28.73 -14.24 -13.05
C ASN A 49 -28.01 -14.52 -14.38
N PRO A 50 -28.47 -15.43 -15.25
CA PRO A 50 -27.80 -15.75 -16.52
C PRO A 50 -27.64 -14.60 -17.52
N LYS A 51 -28.40 -13.51 -17.37
CA LYS A 51 -28.39 -12.35 -18.28
C LYS A 51 -27.86 -11.07 -17.63
N PHE A 52 -27.89 -10.93 -16.31
CA PHE A 52 -27.64 -9.66 -15.63
C PHE A 52 -26.91 -9.82 -14.27
N LEU A 53 -26.07 -8.83 -13.94
CA LEU A 53 -25.47 -8.58 -12.63
C LEU A 53 -26.10 -7.32 -12.03
N ALA A 54 -26.66 -7.41 -10.83
CA ALA A 54 -27.19 -6.29 -10.06
C ALA A 54 -26.28 -5.96 -8.86
N VAL A 55 -25.96 -4.68 -8.63
CA VAL A 55 -25.06 -4.21 -7.55
C VAL A 55 -25.58 -2.92 -6.92
N VAL A 56 -25.68 -2.85 -5.59
CA VAL A 56 -26.06 -1.62 -4.85
C VAL A 56 -24.94 -0.57 -4.90
N THR A 57 -25.26 0.70 -5.18
CA THR A 57 -24.30 1.81 -5.27
C THR A 57 -24.60 2.95 -4.30
N GLU A 58 -23.59 3.76 -3.96
CA GLU A 58 -23.70 4.87 -3.00
C GLU A 58 -23.78 6.21 -3.75
N VAL A 59 -24.94 6.90 -3.67
CA VAL A 59 -25.15 8.26 -4.20
C VAL A 59 -26.03 9.04 -3.21
N ALA A 60 -25.78 10.34 -3.03
CA ALA A 60 -26.60 11.19 -2.18
C ALA A 60 -28.00 11.38 -2.77
N GLY A 61 -29.07 11.05 -2.03
CA GLY A 61 -30.46 11.40 -2.39
C GLY A 61 -31.47 10.26 -2.62
N GLY A 62 -31.12 9.00 -2.38
CA GLY A 62 -32.02 7.85 -2.54
C GLY A 62 -31.21 6.60 -2.87
N GLY A 63 -31.64 5.41 -2.44
CA GLY A 63 -30.87 4.19 -2.68
C GLY A 63 -30.84 3.85 -4.16
N ALA A 64 -29.66 3.86 -4.77
CA ALA A 64 -29.44 3.46 -6.16
C ALA A 64 -28.80 2.07 -6.24
N PHE A 65 -29.09 1.32 -7.30
CA PHE A 65 -28.41 0.08 -7.64
C PHE A 65 -28.32 -0.06 -9.16
N LEU A 66 -27.23 -0.64 -9.64
CA LEU A 66 -26.89 -0.80 -11.06
C LEU A 66 -27.25 -2.22 -11.54
N VAL A 67 -27.78 -2.34 -12.75
CA VAL A 67 -28.02 -3.63 -13.43
C VAL A 67 -27.26 -3.68 -14.77
N LEU A 68 -26.39 -4.68 -14.94
CA LEU A 68 -25.46 -4.82 -16.07
C LEU A 68 -25.70 -6.12 -16.85
N PRO A 69 -25.64 -6.14 -18.19
CA PRO A 69 -25.92 -7.32 -19.03
C PRO A 69 -24.69 -8.25 -19.20
N LEU A 70 -24.96 -9.54 -19.37
CA LEU A 70 -23.98 -10.62 -19.57
C LEU A 70 -23.85 -11.09 -21.05
N ASP A 71 -24.59 -10.50 -21.99
CA ASP A 71 -24.94 -11.03 -23.33
C ASP A 71 -24.09 -10.57 -24.53
N ARG A 72 -23.19 -9.60 -24.37
CA ARG A 72 -21.96 -9.61 -25.17
C ARG A 72 -21.22 -10.88 -24.75
N ILE A 73 -20.67 -11.72 -25.65
CA ILE A 73 -19.88 -12.89 -25.24
C ILE A 73 -18.89 -12.43 -24.15
N LYS A 74 -19.19 -12.74 -22.88
CA LYS A 74 -18.51 -12.20 -21.72
C LYS A 74 -18.06 -13.34 -20.83
N LEU A 75 -17.10 -14.09 -21.36
CA LEU A 75 -15.85 -14.23 -20.62
C LEU A 75 -15.35 -12.80 -20.36
N TRP A 76 -14.85 -12.51 -19.16
CA TRP A 76 -14.00 -11.33 -19.01
C TRP A 76 -12.77 -11.57 -19.90
N HIS A 77 -12.78 -11.10 -21.14
CA HIS A 77 -11.54 -10.89 -21.88
C HIS A 77 -10.90 -9.66 -21.24
N ILE A 78 -10.17 -9.91 -20.15
CA ILE A 78 -9.07 -9.03 -19.75
C ILE A 78 -8.16 -9.04 -20.99
N PRO A 79 -7.94 -7.90 -21.69
CA PRO A 79 -6.91 -7.82 -22.72
C PRO A 79 -5.61 -8.41 -22.18
N ASP A 80 -4.72 -8.95 -23.01
CA ASP A 80 -3.45 -9.54 -22.54
C ASP A 80 -2.59 -8.57 -21.67
N GLY A 81 -3.00 -7.29 -21.54
CA GLY A 81 -2.48 -6.27 -20.63
C GLY A 81 -3.45 -5.69 -19.55
N GLY A 82 -4.52 -6.37 -19.14
CA GLY A 82 -5.35 -5.92 -18.01
C GLY A 82 -6.50 -4.95 -18.35
N LEU A 83 -7.33 -4.62 -17.36
CA LEU A 83 -8.40 -3.61 -17.49
C LEU A 83 -7.79 -2.19 -17.46
N SER A 84 -7.72 -1.54 -18.63
CA SER A 84 -7.17 -0.19 -18.77
C SER A 84 -8.12 0.94 -18.37
N ARG A 85 -9.39 0.64 -18.06
CA ARG A 85 -10.41 1.60 -17.60
C ARG A 85 -11.60 0.93 -16.89
N ASN A 86 -12.29 1.66 -16.02
CA ASN A 86 -13.53 1.21 -15.38
C ASN A 86 -14.65 1.03 -16.42
N LEU A 87 -15.50 0.02 -16.23
CA LEU A 87 -16.74 -0.15 -17.01
C LEU A 87 -17.77 0.88 -16.52
N THR A 88 -17.83 2.04 -17.17
CA THR A 88 -18.65 3.19 -16.73
C THR A 88 -20.03 3.29 -17.37
N GLU A 89 -20.37 2.45 -18.35
CA GLU A 89 -21.66 2.50 -19.05
C GLU A 89 -22.66 1.50 -18.44
N TRP A 90 -23.73 2.01 -17.83
CA TRP A 90 -24.86 1.23 -17.31
C TRP A 90 -25.96 1.05 -18.38
N LEU A 91 -26.69 -0.06 -18.34
CA LEU A 91 -27.80 -0.30 -19.28
C LEU A 91 -29.13 0.30 -18.81
N VAL A 92 -29.45 0.11 -17.52
CA VAL A 92 -30.73 0.54 -16.92
C VAL A 92 -30.45 1.07 -15.53
N GLU A 93 -30.98 2.26 -15.22
CA GLU A 93 -30.97 2.87 -13.90
C GLU A 93 -32.39 2.81 -13.32
N LEU A 94 -32.54 2.26 -12.11
CA LEU A 94 -33.83 2.11 -11.45
C LEU A 94 -33.89 3.03 -10.23
N GLN A 95 -34.77 4.02 -10.28
CA GLN A 95 -34.95 5.01 -9.21
C GLN A 95 -36.32 4.79 -8.55
N GLY A 96 -36.32 4.47 -7.25
CA GLY A 96 -37.57 4.23 -6.50
C GLY A 96 -37.45 4.36 -4.99
N HIS A 97 -36.37 3.83 -4.41
CA HIS A 97 -36.16 3.87 -2.97
C HIS A 97 -35.73 5.26 -2.47
N LYS A 98 -36.32 5.74 -1.37
CA LYS A 98 -35.96 7.03 -0.73
C LYS A 98 -34.73 6.93 0.17
N ARG A 99 -34.35 5.71 0.56
CA ARG A 99 -33.22 5.40 1.45
C ARG A 99 -32.40 4.26 0.86
N ARG A 100 -31.27 3.91 1.49
CA ARG A 100 -30.34 2.87 1.00
C ARG A 100 -31.05 1.54 0.72
N VAL A 101 -30.71 0.91 -0.41
CA VAL A 101 -31.15 -0.46 -0.74
C VAL A 101 -30.26 -1.44 0.00
N ALA A 102 -30.86 -2.46 0.62
CA ALA A 102 -30.18 -3.41 1.51
C ALA A 102 -30.12 -4.84 0.95
N TYR A 103 -31.10 -5.23 0.12
CA TYR A 103 -31.19 -6.56 -0.48
C TYR A 103 -31.69 -6.46 -1.90
N ILE A 104 -31.18 -7.35 -2.74
CA ILE A 104 -31.58 -7.52 -4.13
C ILE A 104 -31.68 -9.02 -4.41
N GLU A 105 -32.76 -9.46 -5.06
CA GLU A 105 -32.97 -10.86 -5.42
C GLU A 105 -33.65 -10.97 -6.79
N TRP A 106 -33.08 -11.79 -7.68
CA TRP A 106 -33.67 -12.06 -8.99
C TRP A 106 -34.82 -13.06 -8.87
N HIS A 107 -35.87 -12.88 -9.67
CA HIS A 107 -36.90 -13.89 -9.77
C HIS A 107 -36.29 -15.22 -10.31
N PRO A 108 -36.58 -16.38 -9.68
CA PRO A 108 -35.95 -17.65 -10.05
C PRO A 108 -36.40 -18.25 -11.39
N VAL A 109 -37.44 -17.70 -12.03
CA VAL A 109 -38.16 -18.33 -13.16
C VAL A 109 -38.58 -17.30 -14.21
N ALA A 110 -39.07 -16.13 -13.79
CA ALA A 110 -39.48 -15.06 -14.69
C ALA A 110 -38.26 -14.28 -15.20
N GLU A 111 -38.22 -14.05 -16.51
CA GLU A 111 -37.20 -13.22 -17.13
C GLU A 111 -37.32 -11.76 -16.71
N ASN A 112 -36.21 -11.09 -16.40
CA ASN A 112 -36.13 -9.63 -16.22
C ASN A 112 -36.99 -9.06 -15.09
N VAL A 113 -37.32 -9.89 -14.10
CA VAL A 113 -38.00 -9.47 -12.86
C VAL A 113 -36.99 -9.45 -11.70
N LEU A 114 -36.89 -8.31 -11.01
CA LEU A 114 -35.96 -8.08 -9.91
C LEU A 114 -36.68 -7.53 -8.68
N PHE A 115 -36.30 -8.00 -7.50
CA PHE A 115 -36.80 -7.50 -6.22
C PHE A 115 -35.71 -6.68 -5.53
N SER A 116 -36.08 -5.52 -4.96
CA SER A 116 -35.20 -4.72 -4.11
C SER A 116 -35.89 -4.36 -2.79
N ALA A 117 -35.17 -4.43 -1.68
CA ALA A 117 -35.66 -4.00 -0.36
C ALA A 117 -34.80 -2.88 0.22
N GLY A 118 -35.43 -1.81 0.71
CA GLY A 118 -34.75 -0.60 1.17
C GLY A 118 -34.95 -0.27 2.64
N PHE A 119 -34.12 0.65 3.15
CA PHE A 119 -34.25 1.25 4.49
C PHE A 119 -35.40 2.25 4.62
N ASP A 120 -36.15 2.43 3.54
CA ASP A 120 -37.44 3.11 3.49
C ASP A 120 -38.61 2.16 3.77
N HIS A 121 -38.31 0.91 4.17
CA HIS A 121 -39.29 -0.11 4.57
C HIS A 121 -40.16 -0.62 3.41
N LEU A 122 -39.71 -0.40 2.17
CA LEU A 122 -40.39 -0.85 0.97
C LEU A 122 -39.68 -2.05 0.36
N VAL A 123 -40.46 -2.94 -0.26
CA VAL A 123 -39.98 -3.87 -1.28
C VAL A 123 -40.52 -3.45 -2.63
N ILE A 124 -39.66 -3.24 -3.62
CA ILE A 124 -40.06 -2.86 -4.98
C ILE A 124 -39.80 -4.03 -5.92
N VAL A 125 -40.79 -4.36 -6.74
CA VAL A 125 -40.73 -5.36 -7.82
C VAL A 125 -40.53 -4.62 -9.14
N TRP A 126 -39.48 -4.94 -9.87
CA TRP A 126 -39.07 -4.24 -11.09
C TRP A 126 -39.23 -5.10 -12.33
N ASP A 127 -39.71 -4.50 -13.43
CA ASP A 127 -39.57 -5.04 -14.79
C ASP A 127 -38.40 -4.32 -15.48
N ILE A 128 -37.27 -5.02 -15.61
CA ILE A 128 -36.04 -4.46 -16.16
C ILE A 128 -36.19 -4.08 -17.63
N ASN A 129 -37.07 -4.76 -18.40
CA ASN A 129 -37.27 -4.41 -19.81
C ASN A 129 -37.88 -3.01 -19.96
N LYS A 130 -38.75 -2.62 -19.02
CA LYS A 130 -39.44 -1.33 -19.05
C LYS A 130 -38.76 -0.27 -18.18
N GLY A 131 -37.91 -0.67 -17.25
CA GLY A 131 -37.32 0.24 -16.26
C GLY A 131 -38.34 0.77 -15.25
N GLU A 132 -39.45 0.05 -15.04
CA GLU A 132 -40.58 0.49 -14.22
C GLU A 132 -40.82 -0.43 -13.02
N ALA A 133 -41.38 0.12 -11.96
CA ALA A 133 -41.92 -0.66 -10.86
C ALA A 133 -43.23 -1.36 -11.29
N VAL A 134 -43.24 -2.68 -11.16
CA VAL A 134 -44.41 -3.56 -11.31
C VAL A 134 -45.31 -3.42 -10.08
N ASN A 135 -44.73 -3.51 -8.89
CA ASN A 135 -45.43 -3.39 -7.62
C ASN A 135 -44.52 -2.79 -6.54
N VAL A 136 -45.11 -2.15 -5.53
CA VAL A 136 -44.43 -1.62 -4.36
C VAL A 136 -45.15 -2.14 -3.12
N ILE A 137 -44.45 -2.94 -2.31
CA ILE A 137 -44.96 -3.53 -1.08
C ILE A 137 -44.52 -2.62 0.08
N ASP A 138 -45.48 -2.03 0.77
CA ASP A 138 -45.30 -1.04 1.84
C ASP A 138 -45.81 -1.52 3.21
N ARG A 139 -45.93 -2.84 3.37
CA ARG A 139 -46.52 -3.48 4.55
C ARG A 139 -45.56 -3.63 5.73
N HIS A 140 -44.33 -3.12 5.64
CA HIS A 140 -43.32 -3.25 6.68
C HIS A 140 -43.21 -1.96 7.50
N PRO A 141 -43.33 -2.02 8.84
CA PRO A 141 -43.27 -0.83 9.70
C PRO A 141 -41.83 -0.40 10.06
N ASP A 142 -40.83 -1.25 9.84
CA ASP A 142 -39.44 -1.00 10.20
C ASP A 142 -38.48 -1.69 9.19
N VAL A 143 -37.17 -1.63 9.45
CA VAL A 143 -36.10 -2.09 8.55
C VAL A 143 -36.27 -3.58 8.22
N ILE A 144 -36.24 -3.90 6.92
CA ILE A 144 -36.26 -5.27 6.41
C ILE A 144 -34.87 -5.87 6.58
N TYR A 145 -34.78 -7.07 7.16
CA TYR A 145 -33.53 -7.78 7.46
C TYR A 145 -33.18 -8.88 6.47
N SER A 146 -34.13 -9.39 5.69
CA SER A 146 -33.88 -10.42 4.67
C SER A 146 -35.08 -10.56 3.75
N ILE A 147 -34.84 -10.92 2.49
CA ILE A 147 -35.84 -11.34 1.51
C ILE A 147 -35.42 -12.71 0.95
N SER A 148 -36.39 -13.55 0.58
CA SER A 148 -36.17 -14.82 -0.14
C SER A 148 -37.39 -15.17 -0.98
N LEU A 149 -37.18 -15.58 -2.23
CA LEU A 149 -38.24 -16.12 -3.10
C LEU A 149 -38.32 -17.64 -3.01
N ASN A 150 -39.53 -18.19 -3.13
CA ASN A 150 -39.74 -19.63 -3.27
C ASN A 150 -39.35 -20.12 -4.68
N ARG A 151 -39.30 -21.44 -4.88
CA ARG A 151 -38.69 -22.05 -6.08
C ARG A 151 -39.34 -21.66 -7.41
N ASP A 152 -40.64 -21.38 -7.42
CA ASP A 152 -41.40 -20.91 -8.59
C ASP A 152 -41.58 -19.38 -8.62
N GLY A 153 -41.14 -18.66 -7.57
CA GLY A 153 -41.24 -17.21 -7.39
C GLY A 153 -42.67 -16.70 -7.17
N SER A 154 -43.61 -17.58 -6.82
CA SER A 154 -44.99 -17.20 -6.50
C SER A 154 -45.13 -16.55 -5.11
N LEU A 155 -44.18 -16.77 -4.20
CA LEU A 155 -44.20 -16.25 -2.84
C LEU A 155 -42.86 -15.60 -2.46
N LEU A 156 -42.95 -14.52 -1.68
CA LEU A 156 -41.81 -13.78 -1.14
C LEU A 156 -41.84 -13.82 0.39
N ALA A 157 -40.79 -14.34 1.02
CA ALA A 157 -40.61 -14.33 2.46
C ALA A 157 -39.72 -13.16 2.87
N THR A 158 -40.09 -12.48 3.95
CA THR A 158 -39.32 -11.35 4.48
C THR A 158 -39.24 -11.42 6.00
N THR A 159 -38.14 -10.94 6.56
CA THR A 159 -38.02 -10.67 8.00
C THR A 159 -37.77 -9.20 8.24
N CYS A 160 -38.28 -8.67 9.36
CA CYS A 160 -38.23 -7.26 9.67
C CYS A 160 -37.81 -7.03 11.12
N LYS A 161 -37.31 -5.82 11.41
CA LYS A 161 -36.89 -5.38 12.74
C LYS A 161 -38.02 -5.37 13.78
N ASP A 162 -39.27 -5.39 13.32
CA ASP A 162 -40.45 -5.64 14.15
C ASP A 162 -40.56 -7.10 14.66
N LYS A 163 -39.58 -7.95 14.35
CA LYS A 163 -39.47 -9.38 14.70
C LYS A 163 -40.47 -10.28 13.99
N LYS A 164 -41.22 -9.79 13.00
CA LYS A 164 -42.17 -10.62 12.25
C LYS A 164 -41.51 -11.26 11.03
N LEU A 165 -41.88 -12.51 10.78
CA LEU A 165 -41.69 -13.24 9.53
C LEU A 165 -43.00 -13.12 8.74
N ARG A 166 -42.91 -12.70 7.47
CA ARG A 166 -44.07 -12.53 6.60
C ARG A 166 -43.84 -13.21 5.26
N VAL A 167 -44.87 -13.87 4.75
CA VAL A 167 -44.93 -14.41 3.40
C VAL A 167 -45.93 -13.59 2.60
N PHE A 168 -45.49 -13.08 1.46
CA PHE A 168 -46.25 -12.22 0.56
C PHE A 168 -46.53 -12.91 -0.76
N GLU A 169 -47.69 -12.59 -1.34
CA GLU A 169 -47.90 -12.73 -2.78
C GLU A 169 -47.37 -11.44 -3.44
N PRO A 170 -46.25 -11.52 -4.19
CA PRO A 170 -45.49 -10.33 -4.59
C PRO A 170 -46.18 -9.45 -5.65
N ARG A 171 -47.11 -10.00 -6.43
CA ARG A 171 -47.81 -9.26 -7.51
C ARG A 171 -48.88 -8.33 -6.95
N SER A 172 -49.60 -8.77 -5.92
CA SER A 172 -50.66 -8.03 -5.23
C SER A 172 -50.16 -7.30 -3.98
N GLY A 173 -49.04 -7.72 -3.39
CA GLY A 173 -48.53 -7.19 -2.12
C GLY A 173 -49.32 -7.67 -0.89
N ILE A 174 -50.19 -8.67 -1.04
CA ILE A 174 -50.99 -9.24 0.03
C ILE A 174 -50.10 -10.11 0.93
N VAL A 175 -50.23 -9.92 2.24
CA VAL A 175 -49.62 -10.81 3.25
C VAL A 175 -50.44 -12.10 3.29
N VAL A 176 -49.84 -13.21 2.87
CA VAL A 176 -50.44 -14.54 2.87
C VAL A 176 -50.40 -15.15 4.28
N SER A 177 -49.29 -14.94 4.98
CA SER A 177 -49.12 -15.41 6.36
C SER A 177 -48.14 -14.49 7.09
N GLU A 178 -48.38 -14.27 8.38
CA GLU A 178 -47.46 -13.56 9.27
C GLU A 178 -47.35 -14.23 10.64
N GLY A 179 -46.18 -14.11 11.27
CA GLY A 179 -45.93 -14.64 12.59
C GLY A 179 -44.71 -14.04 13.26
N ILE A 180 -44.53 -14.30 14.55
CA ILE A 180 -43.36 -13.84 15.31
C ILE A 180 -42.19 -14.76 15.00
N CYS A 181 -41.07 -14.19 14.53
CA CYS A 181 -39.86 -14.91 14.14
C CYS A 181 -38.98 -15.22 15.36
N HIS A 182 -37.85 -14.52 15.52
CA HIS A 182 -36.93 -14.69 16.63
C HIS A 182 -37.09 -13.57 17.68
N ALA A 183 -36.98 -13.92 18.97
CA ALA A 183 -37.21 -12.98 20.07
C ALA A 183 -36.06 -11.95 20.29
N GLY A 184 -34.86 -12.24 19.78
CA GLY A 184 -33.68 -11.41 19.91
C GLY A 184 -33.77 -10.06 19.18
N THR A 185 -32.78 -9.20 19.41
CA THR A 185 -32.76 -7.81 18.90
C THR A 185 -31.91 -7.62 17.64
N LYS A 186 -31.13 -8.64 17.26
CA LYS A 186 -30.27 -8.63 16.07
C LYS A 186 -31.00 -9.12 14.83
N ALA A 187 -30.43 -8.83 13.66
CA ALA A 187 -31.04 -9.16 12.38
C ALA A 187 -31.27 -10.68 12.20
N SER A 188 -32.49 -11.05 11.83
CA SER A 188 -32.85 -12.40 11.39
C SER A 188 -32.71 -12.54 9.87
N LYS A 189 -32.41 -13.76 9.39
CA LYS A 189 -32.38 -14.10 7.97
C LYS A 189 -33.41 -15.16 7.64
N VAL A 190 -33.86 -15.22 6.38
CA VAL A 190 -34.82 -16.22 5.90
C VAL A 190 -34.40 -16.77 4.54
N VAL A 191 -34.64 -18.06 4.31
CA VAL A 191 -34.53 -18.72 3.01
C VAL A 191 -35.66 -19.74 2.84
N PHE A 192 -36.24 -19.84 1.64
CA PHE A 192 -37.17 -20.93 1.31
C PHE A 192 -36.44 -22.26 1.13
N LEU A 193 -37.02 -23.35 1.64
CA LEU A 193 -36.50 -24.71 1.53
C LEU A 193 -37.13 -25.43 0.34
N GLY A 194 -36.81 -24.94 -0.86
CA GLY A 194 -37.21 -25.57 -2.12
C GLY A 194 -38.71 -25.59 -2.32
N SER A 195 -39.23 -26.71 -2.84
CA SER A 195 -40.66 -26.91 -3.07
C SER A 195 -41.37 -27.57 -1.88
N SER A 196 -40.71 -27.69 -0.72
CA SER A 196 -41.28 -28.36 0.46
C SER A 196 -42.38 -27.55 1.17
N GLY A 197 -42.57 -26.29 0.79
CA GLY A 197 -43.47 -25.35 1.47
C GLY A 197 -42.97 -24.93 2.85
N ARG A 198 -41.66 -25.05 3.12
CA ARG A 198 -41.04 -24.68 4.39
C ARG A 198 -40.04 -23.54 4.24
N LEU A 199 -39.82 -22.84 5.34
CA LEU A 199 -38.89 -21.73 5.45
C LEU A 199 -37.88 -22.04 6.53
N LEU A 200 -36.62 -21.66 6.32
CA LEU A 200 -35.59 -21.66 7.37
C LEU A 200 -35.28 -20.22 7.74
N THR A 201 -35.33 -19.92 9.03
CA THR A 201 -34.81 -18.66 9.56
C THR A 201 -33.62 -18.88 10.47
N THR A 202 -32.73 -17.89 10.50
CA THR A 202 -31.67 -17.78 11.51
C THR A 202 -31.82 -16.47 12.24
N GLY A 203 -31.55 -16.45 13.53
CA GLY A 203 -31.69 -15.26 14.37
C GLY A 203 -31.15 -15.48 15.76
N PHE A 204 -31.66 -14.71 16.72
CA PHE A 204 -31.17 -14.73 18.09
C PHE A 204 -32.30 -15.01 19.09
N SER A 205 -31.99 -15.78 20.14
CA SER A 205 -32.85 -16.00 21.29
C SER A 205 -32.99 -14.70 22.10
N ARG A 206 -33.94 -14.68 23.06
CA ARG A 206 -34.03 -13.59 24.05
C ARG A 206 -32.75 -13.45 24.88
N HIS A 207 -32.01 -14.54 25.05
CA HIS A 207 -30.73 -14.61 25.76
C HIS A 207 -29.53 -14.33 24.86
N SER A 208 -29.75 -13.91 23.60
CA SER A 208 -28.72 -13.62 22.60
C SER A 208 -27.93 -14.83 22.10
N ASP A 209 -28.47 -16.03 22.22
CA ASP A 209 -27.93 -17.22 21.56
C ASP A 209 -28.35 -17.24 20.09
N ARG A 210 -27.49 -17.72 19.19
CA ARG A 210 -27.84 -17.91 17.78
C ARG A 210 -28.73 -19.13 17.64
N GLN A 211 -29.84 -19.00 16.95
CA GLN A 211 -30.81 -20.07 16.74
C GLN A 211 -31.20 -20.16 15.28
N TYR A 212 -31.61 -21.35 14.86
CA TYR A 212 -32.36 -21.52 13.62
C TYR A 212 -33.76 -22.03 13.93
N ALA A 213 -34.72 -21.71 13.07
CA ALA A 213 -36.07 -22.22 13.14
C ALA A 213 -36.60 -22.61 11.75
N ILE A 214 -37.34 -23.70 11.69
CA ILE A 214 -38.03 -24.15 10.47
C ILE A 214 -39.51 -23.86 10.62
N TRP A 215 -40.10 -23.26 9.60
CA TRP A 215 -41.50 -22.83 9.60
C TRP A 215 -42.24 -23.48 8.44
N SER A 216 -43.54 -23.68 8.63
CA SER A 216 -44.45 -23.96 7.52
C SER A 216 -44.84 -22.64 6.86
N GLN A 217 -44.84 -22.55 5.53
CA GLN A 217 -45.30 -21.33 4.86
C GLN A 217 -46.79 -21.01 5.13
N HIS A 218 -47.57 -22.03 5.53
CA HIS A 218 -49.00 -21.91 5.80
C HIS A 218 -49.31 -21.53 7.25
N ASP A 219 -48.39 -21.80 8.18
CA ASP A 219 -48.53 -21.45 9.59
C ASP A 219 -47.20 -20.95 10.16
N LEU A 220 -47.16 -19.64 10.41
CA LEU A 220 -45.99 -18.94 10.96
C LEU A 220 -46.13 -18.62 12.44
N ASN A 221 -47.22 -19.06 13.10
CA ASN A 221 -47.42 -18.78 14.52
C ASN A 221 -46.48 -19.61 15.39
N VAL A 222 -46.20 -20.85 14.98
CA VAL A 222 -45.35 -21.80 15.71
C VAL A 222 -44.33 -22.42 14.76
N PRO A 223 -43.02 -22.40 15.10
CA PRO A 223 -42.02 -23.08 14.30
C PRO A 223 -42.15 -24.60 14.44
N LEU A 224 -41.91 -25.33 13.35
CA LEU A 224 -41.83 -26.80 13.32
C LEU A 224 -40.67 -27.33 14.17
N THR A 225 -39.56 -26.60 14.18
CA THR A 225 -38.43 -26.81 15.09
C THR A 225 -37.72 -25.49 15.32
N CYS A 226 -37.15 -25.29 16.52
CA CYS A 226 -36.31 -24.16 16.84
C CYS A 226 -35.18 -24.64 17.75
N GLU A 227 -33.95 -24.53 17.29
CA GLU A 227 -32.77 -25.10 17.95
C GLU A 227 -31.67 -24.05 18.10
N THR A 228 -30.92 -24.15 19.19
CA THR A 228 -29.76 -23.27 19.44
C THR A 228 -28.53 -23.79 18.71
N ILE A 229 -27.87 -22.90 17.97
CA ILE A 229 -26.63 -23.17 17.24
C ILE A 229 -25.42 -23.03 18.18
N ASP A 230 -25.26 -21.84 18.77
CA ASP A 230 -24.21 -21.47 19.74
C ASP A 230 -24.50 -20.07 20.34
N SER A 231 -23.61 -19.54 21.20
CA SER A 231 -23.77 -18.23 21.85
C SER A 231 -22.88 -17.12 21.24
N SER A 232 -22.46 -17.25 19.98
CA SER A 232 -21.62 -16.24 19.31
C SER A 232 -22.41 -15.01 18.88
N SER A 233 -21.73 -13.88 18.70
CA SER A 233 -22.38 -12.57 18.48
C SER A 233 -22.68 -12.21 17.02
N GLY A 234 -22.05 -12.89 16.05
CA GLY A 234 -22.18 -12.60 14.61
C GLY A 234 -23.47 -13.12 13.98
N VAL A 235 -24.10 -12.33 13.11
CA VAL A 235 -25.31 -12.74 12.35
C VAL A 235 -24.98 -13.91 11.43
N VAL A 236 -25.83 -14.95 11.44
CA VAL A 236 -25.68 -16.18 10.65
C VAL A 236 -26.52 -16.11 9.38
N PHE A 237 -25.89 -16.37 8.25
CA PHE A 237 -26.53 -16.39 6.93
C PHE A 237 -26.82 -17.85 6.52
N PRO A 238 -28.08 -18.18 6.18
CA PRO A 238 -28.44 -19.48 5.64
C PRO A 238 -28.32 -19.50 4.11
N TYR A 239 -27.59 -20.46 3.58
CA TYR A 239 -27.49 -20.74 2.13
C TYR A 239 -28.06 -22.12 1.86
N TYR A 240 -29.14 -22.21 1.08
CA TYR A 240 -29.80 -23.47 0.76
C TYR A 240 -29.53 -23.91 -0.68
N ASP A 241 -29.10 -25.16 -0.85
CA ASP A 241 -28.96 -25.81 -2.15
C ASP A 241 -30.22 -26.62 -2.47
N ASN A 242 -31.00 -26.12 -3.43
CA ASN A 242 -32.25 -26.74 -3.89
C ASN A 242 -32.04 -28.12 -4.53
N ASP A 243 -30.84 -28.41 -5.03
CA ASP A 243 -30.56 -29.63 -5.77
C ASP A 243 -30.19 -30.78 -4.82
N THR A 244 -29.48 -30.48 -3.73
CA THR A 244 -28.98 -31.48 -2.78
C THR A 244 -29.74 -31.50 -1.46
N ASN A 245 -30.64 -30.55 -1.22
CA ASN A 245 -31.29 -30.30 0.07
C ASN A 245 -30.31 -30.00 1.21
N MET A 246 -29.10 -29.52 0.88
CA MET A 246 -28.13 -29.09 1.88
C MET A 246 -28.35 -27.62 2.28
N VAL A 247 -28.20 -27.34 3.56
CA VAL A 247 -28.15 -25.98 4.11
C VAL A 247 -26.77 -25.73 4.67
N TYR A 248 -26.20 -24.57 4.36
CA TYR A 248 -24.96 -24.07 4.94
C TYR A 248 -25.26 -22.84 5.79
N LEU A 249 -24.85 -22.87 7.05
CA LEU A 249 -24.94 -21.76 8.00
C LEU A 249 -23.56 -21.15 8.21
N ALA A 250 -23.44 -19.86 7.90
CA ALA A 250 -22.18 -19.13 7.98
C ALA A 250 -22.35 -17.80 8.71
N GLY A 251 -21.66 -17.64 9.84
CA GLY A 251 -21.69 -16.40 10.64
C GLY A 251 -20.69 -15.36 10.16
N LYS A 252 -21.09 -14.08 10.15
CA LYS A 252 -20.14 -12.97 9.94
C LYS A 252 -19.20 -12.89 11.14
N GLY A 253 -17.90 -12.90 10.87
CA GLY A 253 -16.85 -12.96 11.91
C GLY A 253 -16.51 -14.38 12.35
N ASP A 254 -17.18 -15.41 11.83
CA ASP A 254 -16.88 -16.80 12.16
C ASP A 254 -15.79 -17.36 11.23
N GLY A 255 -14.94 -18.25 11.75
CA GLY A 255 -14.04 -19.06 10.94
C GLY A 255 -14.69 -20.33 10.38
N ASN A 256 -15.92 -20.65 10.78
CA ASN A 256 -16.59 -21.91 10.44
C ASN A 256 -17.81 -21.74 9.52
N ILE A 257 -18.10 -22.81 8.78
CA ILE A 257 -19.31 -22.99 7.97
C ILE A 257 -19.91 -24.33 8.36
N ARG A 258 -21.08 -24.32 8.99
CA ARG A 258 -21.80 -25.54 9.41
C ARG A 258 -22.74 -25.96 8.31
N TYR A 259 -22.86 -27.25 8.04
CA TYR A 259 -23.81 -27.72 7.03
C TYR A 259 -24.68 -28.86 7.54
N TYR A 260 -25.89 -28.84 7.02
CA TYR A 260 -27.02 -29.65 7.46
C TYR A 260 -27.74 -30.21 6.24
N GLU A 261 -28.45 -31.31 6.44
CA GLU A 261 -29.35 -31.89 5.45
C GLU A 261 -30.80 -31.63 5.86
N ILE A 262 -31.60 -31.11 4.93
CA ILE A 262 -33.04 -30.94 5.11
C ILE A 262 -33.76 -32.24 4.79
N VAL A 263 -34.68 -32.62 5.67
CA VAL A 263 -35.37 -33.91 5.61
C VAL A 263 -36.88 -33.73 5.78
N ASN A 264 -37.64 -34.73 5.34
CA ASN A 264 -39.10 -34.68 5.32
C ASN A 264 -39.78 -35.09 6.64
N GLU A 265 -39.02 -35.40 7.68
CA GLU A 265 -39.52 -35.84 8.99
C GLU A 265 -38.76 -35.10 10.09
N ALA A 266 -39.37 -34.96 11.27
CA ALA A 266 -38.71 -34.36 12.43
C ALA A 266 -37.37 -35.06 12.75
N PRO A 267 -36.26 -34.33 13.01
CA PRO A 267 -36.18 -32.91 13.36
C PRO A 267 -36.10 -31.93 12.17
N TRP A 268 -36.42 -32.36 10.93
CA TRP A 268 -36.49 -31.55 9.70
C TRP A 268 -35.15 -31.04 9.16
N MET A 269 -34.13 -30.90 10.02
CA MET A 269 -32.77 -30.49 9.68
C MET A 269 -31.78 -31.29 10.53
N HIS A 270 -30.89 -32.03 9.88
CA HIS A 270 -29.85 -32.81 10.54
C HIS A 270 -28.48 -32.18 10.34
N PHE A 271 -27.76 -31.96 11.43
CA PHE A 271 -26.36 -31.56 11.36
C PHE A 271 -25.52 -32.67 10.73
N LEU A 272 -24.72 -32.32 9.72
CA LEU A 272 -23.79 -33.25 9.09
C LEU A 272 -22.39 -33.05 9.66
N SER A 273 -21.79 -31.88 9.40
CA SER A 273 -20.44 -31.55 9.83
C SER A 273 -20.20 -30.04 9.63
N GLN A 274 -18.97 -29.58 9.85
CA GLN A 274 -18.56 -28.19 9.70
C GLN A 274 -17.19 -28.08 9.03
N PHE A 275 -17.02 -27.05 8.21
CA PHE A 275 -15.72 -26.60 7.72
C PHE A 275 -15.17 -25.56 8.70
N ILE A 276 -13.88 -25.61 9.02
CA ILE A 276 -13.21 -24.68 9.93
C ILE A 276 -12.00 -24.08 9.22
N SER A 277 -11.86 -22.76 9.29
CA SER A 277 -10.76 -21.98 8.74
C SER A 277 -10.23 -21.03 9.82
N GLY A 278 -8.90 -20.84 9.86
CA GLY A 278 -8.26 -19.98 10.87
C GLY A 278 -8.56 -18.48 10.73
N ASN A 279 -9.07 -18.04 9.57
CA ASN A 279 -9.41 -16.64 9.32
C ASN A 279 -10.93 -16.43 9.37
N PRO A 280 -11.46 -15.40 10.04
CA PRO A 280 -12.89 -15.13 10.07
C PRO A 280 -13.42 -14.63 8.73
N GLN A 281 -14.63 -15.03 8.36
CA GLN A 281 -15.30 -14.58 7.15
C GLN A 281 -15.98 -13.22 7.35
N ARG A 282 -15.70 -12.25 6.46
CA ARG A 282 -16.38 -10.94 6.42
C ARG A 282 -17.72 -11.02 5.68
N GLY A 283 -17.78 -11.88 4.67
CA GLY A 283 -18.95 -12.19 3.87
C GLY A 283 -18.67 -13.40 2.96
N LEU A 284 -19.72 -14.06 2.50
CA LEU A 284 -19.64 -15.19 1.58
C LEU A 284 -20.53 -14.96 0.36
N GLY A 285 -20.00 -15.24 -0.83
CA GLY A 285 -20.76 -15.48 -2.05
C GLY A 285 -20.83 -16.97 -2.38
N VAL A 286 -21.76 -17.38 -3.24
CA VAL A 286 -21.91 -18.78 -3.66
C VAL A 286 -21.93 -18.88 -5.19
N MET A 287 -21.26 -19.89 -5.73
CA MET A 287 -21.31 -20.22 -7.16
C MET A 287 -22.65 -20.91 -7.48
N PRO A 288 -23.36 -20.54 -8.57
CA PRO A 288 -24.47 -21.34 -9.07
C PRO A 288 -24.07 -22.78 -9.34
N LYS A 289 -24.97 -23.75 -9.12
CA LYS A 289 -24.66 -25.19 -9.25
C LYS A 289 -23.96 -25.56 -10.56
N ARG A 290 -24.35 -24.92 -11.67
CA ARG A 290 -23.77 -25.16 -13.00
C ARG A 290 -22.28 -24.79 -13.12
N GLY A 291 -21.74 -24.03 -12.19
CA GLY A 291 -20.32 -23.64 -12.15
C GLY A 291 -19.43 -24.52 -11.28
N VAL A 292 -19.97 -25.59 -10.67
CA VAL A 292 -19.18 -26.55 -9.88
C VAL A 292 -18.48 -27.56 -10.77
N ASN A 293 -17.32 -28.05 -10.32
CA ASN A 293 -16.54 -29.05 -11.04
C ASN A 293 -17.02 -30.47 -10.68
N THR A 294 -17.77 -31.08 -11.60
CA THR A 294 -18.34 -32.41 -11.43
C THR A 294 -17.28 -33.53 -11.38
N ALA A 295 -16.12 -33.32 -12.01
CA ALA A 295 -15.06 -34.32 -12.08
C ALA A 295 -14.41 -34.61 -10.72
N ILE A 296 -14.37 -33.62 -9.83
CA ILE A 296 -13.82 -33.78 -8.47
C ILE A 296 -14.91 -33.99 -7.42
N CYS A 297 -16.15 -34.28 -7.83
CA CYS A 297 -17.31 -34.40 -6.94
C CYS A 297 -17.57 -33.14 -6.08
N GLU A 298 -17.30 -31.94 -6.62
CA GLU A 298 -17.65 -30.67 -5.97
C GLU A 298 -19.17 -30.44 -6.04
N VAL A 299 -19.81 -30.26 -4.89
CA VAL A 299 -21.26 -30.06 -4.79
C VAL A 299 -21.65 -28.62 -4.51
N PHE A 300 -20.77 -27.81 -3.93
CA PHE A 300 -21.05 -26.41 -3.60
C PHE A 300 -19.74 -25.61 -3.54
N ARG A 301 -19.73 -24.35 -3.98
CA ARG A 301 -18.53 -23.49 -3.90
C ARG A 301 -18.86 -22.14 -3.29
N PHE A 302 -18.14 -21.80 -2.22
CA PHE A 302 -18.16 -20.48 -1.61
C PHE A 302 -17.06 -19.59 -2.16
N TYR A 303 -17.31 -18.28 -2.14
CA TYR A 303 -16.32 -17.22 -2.34
C TYR A 303 -16.23 -16.43 -1.04
N LYS A 304 -15.23 -16.74 -0.22
CA LYS A 304 -15.05 -16.17 1.11
C LYS A 304 -14.24 -14.89 1.05
N LEU A 305 -14.83 -13.79 1.51
CA LEU A 305 -14.13 -12.53 1.68
C LEU A 305 -13.43 -12.50 3.04
N HIS A 306 -12.11 -12.30 3.03
CA HIS A 306 -11.30 -12.19 4.23
C HIS A 306 -11.49 -10.81 4.89
N ALA A 307 -11.56 -10.80 6.23
CA ALA A 307 -11.76 -9.57 6.98
C ALA A 307 -10.56 -8.62 6.93
N THR A 308 -9.34 -9.16 6.86
CA THR A 308 -8.09 -8.44 7.11
C THR A 308 -7.21 -8.22 5.87
N ARG A 309 -7.42 -8.97 4.78
CA ARG A 309 -6.44 -9.07 3.68
C ARG A 309 -6.94 -8.65 2.29
N GLY A 310 -8.15 -8.11 2.16
CA GLY A 310 -8.69 -7.69 0.84
C GLY A 310 -8.75 -8.81 -0.20
N MET A 311 -8.84 -10.06 0.26
CA MET A 311 -8.71 -11.29 -0.52
C MET A 311 -10.04 -12.05 -0.57
N CYS A 312 -10.38 -12.59 -1.74
CA CYS A 312 -11.49 -13.54 -1.91
C CYS A 312 -10.95 -14.95 -2.16
N GLU A 313 -11.26 -15.86 -1.25
CA GLU A 313 -10.82 -17.26 -1.25
C GLU A 313 -11.97 -18.18 -1.67
N PRO A 314 -11.87 -18.88 -2.82
CA PRO A 314 -12.81 -19.94 -3.16
C PRO A 314 -12.70 -21.12 -2.19
N ILE A 315 -13.83 -21.67 -1.74
CA ILE A 315 -13.89 -22.88 -0.91
C ILE A 315 -14.81 -23.89 -1.60
N SER A 316 -14.24 -25.00 -2.05
CA SER A 316 -14.94 -26.09 -2.71
C SER A 316 -15.41 -27.13 -1.71
N MET A 317 -16.72 -27.39 -1.65
CA MET A 317 -17.32 -28.46 -0.84
C MET A 317 -17.35 -29.74 -1.67
N ILE A 318 -16.56 -30.73 -1.28
CA ILE A 318 -16.32 -31.96 -2.07
C ILE A 318 -16.87 -33.18 -1.35
N VAL A 319 -17.57 -34.05 -2.06
CA VAL A 319 -17.94 -35.38 -1.58
C VAL A 319 -16.79 -36.35 -1.90
N PRO A 320 -16.19 -37.05 -0.91
CA PRO A 320 -15.03 -37.92 -1.12
C PRO A 320 -15.43 -39.21 -1.85
N ARG A 321 -15.48 -39.17 -3.19
CA ARG A 321 -15.66 -40.35 -4.04
C ARG A 321 -14.48 -40.49 -5.00
N LYS A 322 -14.03 -41.74 -5.20
CA LYS A 322 -13.02 -42.09 -6.20
C LYS A 322 -13.76 -42.57 -7.45
N SER A 323 -13.99 -41.70 -8.42
CA SER A 323 -14.53 -42.11 -9.72
C SER A 323 -14.25 -41.05 -10.77
N ASP A 324 -13.71 -41.47 -11.91
CA ASP A 324 -13.52 -40.62 -13.10
C ASP A 324 -14.82 -40.47 -13.91
N GLN A 325 -15.93 -41.06 -13.43
CA GLN A 325 -17.24 -41.03 -14.07
C GLN A 325 -18.20 -40.06 -13.37
N PHE A 326 -19.07 -39.44 -14.17
CA PHE A 326 -20.10 -38.52 -13.70
C PHE A 326 -21.04 -39.20 -12.67
N GLN A 327 -21.17 -38.59 -11.50
CA GLN A 327 -21.97 -39.10 -10.37
C GLN A 327 -23.41 -38.57 -10.44
N GLU A 328 -24.32 -39.28 -11.11
CA GLU A 328 -25.72 -38.83 -11.30
C GLU A 328 -26.46 -38.57 -9.99
N ASP A 329 -26.16 -39.32 -8.94
CA ASP A 329 -26.81 -39.14 -7.65
C ASP A 329 -26.35 -37.88 -6.91
N LEU A 330 -25.16 -37.33 -7.20
CA LEU A 330 -24.70 -36.06 -6.62
C LEU A 330 -25.19 -34.84 -7.41
N TYR A 331 -25.55 -35.05 -8.67
CA TYR A 331 -25.88 -34.01 -9.63
C TYR A 331 -27.25 -34.26 -10.27
N PRO A 332 -28.35 -34.11 -9.51
CA PRO A 332 -29.68 -34.12 -10.09
C PRO A 332 -29.86 -32.92 -11.03
N ASP A 333 -30.91 -32.96 -11.85
CA ASP A 333 -31.18 -31.89 -12.80
C ASP A 333 -31.32 -30.54 -12.08
N THR A 334 -30.52 -29.56 -12.51
CA THR A 334 -30.38 -28.25 -11.88
C THR A 334 -31.00 -27.16 -12.75
N ILE A 335 -31.25 -25.98 -12.19
CA ILE A 335 -31.88 -24.87 -12.92
C ILE A 335 -30.99 -24.41 -14.09
N GLY A 336 -31.59 -24.38 -15.29
CA GLY A 336 -30.95 -23.94 -16.53
C GLY A 336 -30.69 -22.43 -16.61
N THR A 337 -30.26 -21.96 -17.78
CA THR A 337 -30.13 -20.52 -18.10
C THR A 337 -31.40 -19.91 -18.68
N CYS A 338 -32.30 -20.75 -19.19
CA CYS A 338 -33.52 -20.32 -19.84
C CYS A 338 -34.60 -20.09 -18.77
N PRO A 339 -35.14 -18.86 -18.67
CA PRO A 339 -36.29 -18.61 -17.81
C PRO A 339 -37.51 -19.39 -18.32
N ALA A 340 -38.37 -19.88 -17.41
CA ALA A 340 -39.58 -20.61 -17.82
C ALA A 340 -40.73 -19.66 -18.20
N LEU A 341 -40.69 -18.41 -17.74
CA LEU A 341 -41.71 -17.40 -17.98
C LEU A 341 -41.09 -16.10 -18.47
N SER A 342 -41.78 -15.37 -19.33
CA SER A 342 -41.45 -13.95 -19.57
C SER A 342 -41.92 -13.07 -18.39
N ALA A 343 -41.37 -11.86 -18.26
CA ALA A 343 -41.86 -10.87 -17.29
C ALA A 343 -43.38 -10.65 -17.42
N ARG A 344 -43.86 -10.51 -18.66
CA ARG A 344 -45.28 -10.27 -18.96
C ARG A 344 -46.15 -11.43 -18.49
N ASP A 345 -45.71 -12.66 -18.73
CA ASP A 345 -46.44 -13.88 -18.36
C ASP A 345 -46.61 -13.98 -16.85
N TRP A 346 -45.52 -13.76 -16.11
CA TRP A 346 -45.57 -13.78 -14.64
C TRP A 346 -46.43 -12.65 -14.07
N ILE A 347 -46.28 -11.42 -14.57
CA ILE A 347 -47.08 -10.26 -14.16
C ILE A 347 -48.57 -10.51 -14.40
N SER A 348 -48.93 -11.25 -15.47
CA SER A 348 -50.32 -11.62 -15.77
C SER A 348 -50.92 -12.68 -14.84
N GLY A 349 -50.14 -13.21 -13.89
CA GLY A 349 -50.59 -14.18 -12.88
C GLY A 349 -50.16 -15.62 -13.13
N MET A 350 -49.37 -15.91 -14.17
CA MET A 350 -48.88 -17.27 -14.42
C MET A 350 -47.71 -17.63 -13.49
N ASN A 351 -47.70 -18.90 -13.03
CA ASN A 351 -46.59 -19.50 -12.29
C ASN A 351 -46.12 -20.75 -13.04
N SER A 352 -44.82 -21.03 -13.03
CA SER A 352 -44.24 -22.22 -13.66
C SER A 352 -43.07 -22.72 -12.80
N PRO A 353 -42.84 -24.05 -12.73
CA PRO A 353 -41.59 -24.56 -12.19
C PRO A 353 -40.39 -24.13 -13.06
N PRO A 354 -39.17 -24.08 -12.48
CA PRO A 354 -37.96 -23.77 -13.23
C PRO A 354 -37.64 -24.86 -14.27
N ILE A 355 -37.09 -24.48 -15.41
CA ILE A 355 -36.59 -25.42 -16.42
C ILE A 355 -35.28 -26.03 -15.91
N LEU A 356 -35.27 -27.35 -15.75
CA LEU A 356 -34.12 -28.10 -15.26
C LEU A 356 -33.29 -28.66 -16.42
N ILE A 357 -31.97 -28.76 -16.21
CA ILE A 357 -31.01 -29.34 -17.15
C ILE A 357 -30.10 -30.33 -16.43
N SER A 358 -29.68 -31.38 -17.15
CA SER A 358 -28.71 -32.34 -16.64
C SER A 358 -27.27 -31.82 -16.81
N LEU A 359 -26.45 -31.96 -15.77
CA LEU A 359 -25.01 -31.66 -15.85
C LEU A 359 -24.22 -32.75 -16.61
N LYS A 360 -24.82 -33.92 -16.89
CA LYS A 360 -24.15 -35.07 -17.53
C LYS A 360 -23.94 -34.86 -19.03
N THR A 361 -24.97 -34.39 -19.73
CA THR A 361 -24.98 -34.30 -21.20
C THR A 361 -24.21 -33.10 -21.73
N GLY A 362 -23.70 -32.23 -20.84
CA GLY A 362 -22.91 -31.05 -21.22
C GLY A 362 -23.63 -30.17 -22.25
N GLY A 363 -24.97 -30.24 -22.32
CA GLY A 363 -25.76 -29.71 -23.41
C GLY A 363 -25.36 -28.27 -23.67
N SER A 364 -24.85 -28.00 -24.88
CA SER A 364 -24.44 -26.67 -25.33
C SER A 364 -25.59 -25.70 -25.08
N ILE A 365 -25.47 -24.92 -24.01
CA ILE A 365 -26.43 -23.89 -23.69
C ILE A 365 -26.16 -22.77 -24.67
N THR A 366 -26.86 -22.79 -25.81
CA THR A 366 -27.04 -21.59 -26.61
C THR A 366 -27.69 -20.57 -25.69
N THR A 367 -26.93 -19.58 -25.24
CA THR A 367 -27.51 -18.35 -24.71
C THR A 367 -28.36 -17.82 -25.85
N HIS A 368 -29.69 -17.93 -25.75
CA HIS A 368 -30.57 -17.29 -26.71
C HIS A 368 -30.13 -15.85 -26.80
N LYS A 369 -29.59 -15.46 -27.97
CA LYS A 369 -29.13 -14.11 -28.28
C LYS A 369 -30.27 -13.18 -27.86
N PRO A 370 -30.16 -12.45 -26.75
CA PRO A 370 -31.26 -11.61 -26.31
C PRO A 370 -31.54 -10.61 -27.42
N ARG A 371 -32.82 -10.40 -27.72
CA ARG A 371 -33.20 -9.32 -28.62
C ARG A 371 -32.63 -8.04 -28.03
N VAL A 372 -31.79 -7.35 -28.79
CA VAL A 372 -31.23 -6.05 -28.44
C VAL A 372 -32.41 -5.13 -28.09
N TYR A 373 -32.61 -4.86 -26.80
CA TYR A 373 -33.54 -3.84 -26.38
C TYR A 373 -32.88 -2.49 -26.70
N LYS A 374 -33.29 -1.88 -27.80
CA LYS A 374 -33.12 -0.44 -27.98
C LYS A 374 -34.27 0.22 -27.20
N PRO A 375 -34.03 0.87 -26.07
CA PRO A 375 -35.09 1.66 -25.44
C PRO A 375 -35.58 2.68 -26.47
N PRO A 376 -36.89 2.80 -26.70
CA PRO A 376 -37.43 3.99 -27.35
C PRO A 376 -36.99 5.20 -26.51
N GLN A 377 -36.56 6.28 -27.16
CA GLN A 377 -36.40 7.56 -26.46
C GLN A 377 -37.78 7.96 -25.93
N LEU A 378 -38.04 7.66 -24.67
CA LEU A 378 -39.25 8.06 -23.95
C LEU A 378 -38.87 9.16 -22.96
N PRO A 379 -39.76 10.14 -22.75
CA PRO A 379 -39.53 11.26 -21.84
C PRO A 379 -39.32 10.78 -20.39
N PRO A 380 -38.74 11.60 -19.50
CA PRO A 380 -38.34 11.20 -18.15
C PRO A 380 -39.50 10.55 -17.39
N THR A 381 -39.33 9.27 -17.04
CA THR A 381 -40.30 8.39 -16.38
C THR A 381 -40.49 8.69 -14.88
N THR A 382 -39.86 9.74 -14.36
CA THR A 382 -39.90 10.16 -12.95
C THR A 382 -41.32 10.46 -12.48
N ASP A 383 -42.19 11.00 -13.34
CA ASP A 383 -43.58 11.35 -12.99
C ASP A 383 -44.52 10.14 -12.90
N LEU A 384 -44.29 9.08 -13.69
CA LEU A 384 -45.14 7.88 -13.69
C LEU A 384 -44.88 7.00 -12.45
N ASN A 385 -43.60 6.88 -12.07
CA ASN A 385 -43.17 6.17 -10.86
C ASN A 385 -43.63 6.90 -9.59
N ASN A 386 -43.62 8.24 -9.59
CA ASN A 386 -44.22 9.04 -8.53
C ASN A 386 -45.76 8.88 -8.49
N LYS A 387 -46.46 8.85 -9.64
CA LYS A 387 -47.91 8.60 -9.68
C LYS A 387 -48.30 7.23 -9.10
N LYS A 388 -47.60 6.15 -9.43
CA LYS A 388 -47.85 4.80 -8.84
C LYS A 388 -47.57 4.78 -7.33
N LYS A 389 -46.52 5.48 -6.88
CA LYS A 389 -46.16 5.65 -5.46
C LYS A 389 -47.20 6.39 -4.63
N PHE A 390 -48.01 7.25 -5.26
CA PHE A 390 -49.12 7.97 -4.64
C PHE A 390 -50.50 7.40 -5.02
N ALA A 391 -50.58 6.32 -5.80
CA ALA A 391 -51.84 5.74 -6.25
C ALA A 391 -52.71 5.25 -5.07
N PHE A 392 -52.08 4.83 -3.96
CA PHE A 392 -52.79 4.44 -2.74
C PHE A 392 -53.48 5.61 -2.01
N LEU A 393 -53.02 6.85 -2.24
CA LEU A 393 -53.71 8.06 -1.75
C LEU A 393 -54.94 8.41 -2.61
N SER A 394 -55.06 7.83 -3.81
CA SER A 394 -56.14 8.11 -4.77
C SER A 394 -57.18 7.01 -4.92
N THR A 395 -56.95 5.82 -4.37
CA THR A 395 -57.96 4.76 -4.30
C THR A 395 -58.95 5.06 -3.18
N GLU A 396 -60.16 5.49 -3.55
CA GLU A 396 -61.32 5.42 -2.67
C GLU A 396 -61.43 3.98 -2.15
N THR A 397 -61.30 3.83 -0.84
CA THR A 397 -61.49 2.57 -0.15
C THR A 397 -62.97 2.21 -0.23
N VAL A 398 -63.30 1.16 -0.99
CA VAL A 398 -64.60 0.50 -0.83
C VAL A 398 -64.62 -0.09 0.59
N PRO A 399 -65.60 0.26 1.44
CA PRO A 399 -65.67 -0.27 2.80
C PRO A 399 -65.93 -1.78 2.78
N ASP A 400 -65.04 -2.58 3.38
CA ASP A 400 -65.31 -3.99 3.68
C ASP A 400 -66.17 -4.07 4.95
N TYR A 401 -67.46 -4.33 4.79
CA TYR A 401 -68.47 -4.41 5.86
C TYR A 401 -68.47 -5.78 6.57
N ARG A 402 -67.34 -6.23 7.10
CA ARG A 402 -67.30 -7.41 7.98
C ARG A 402 -67.12 -7.02 9.44
N PRO A 403 -67.94 -7.51 10.38
CA PRO A 403 -67.91 -7.08 11.77
C PRO A 403 -66.57 -7.41 12.44
N ILE A 404 -65.98 -6.40 13.09
CA ILE A 404 -64.82 -6.55 13.97
C ILE A 404 -65.36 -6.98 15.33
N GLU A 405 -65.06 -8.21 15.75
CA GLU A 405 -65.22 -8.60 17.16
C GLU A 405 -64.05 -8.01 17.96
N PHE A 406 -64.38 -7.03 18.78
CA PHE A 406 -63.53 -6.43 19.80
C PHE A 406 -63.36 -7.41 20.96
N HIS A 407 -62.11 -7.63 21.39
CA HIS A 407 -61.83 -7.90 22.80
C HIS A 407 -60.59 -7.15 23.28
N ASP A 408 -60.91 -6.16 24.11
CA ASP A 408 -60.22 -5.48 25.20
C ASP A 408 -58.70 -5.22 25.24
N MET A 409 -58.47 -3.93 25.50
CA MET A 409 -57.26 -3.31 25.98
C MET A 409 -57.03 -3.51 27.48
N SER A 410 -55.74 -3.60 27.85
CA SER A 410 -55.09 -2.96 29.00
C SER A 410 -53.58 -3.17 28.77
N GLU A 411 -52.60 -2.34 29.10
CA GLU A 411 -52.49 -1.06 29.79
C GLU A 411 -50.96 -0.80 29.84
N LYS A 412 -50.44 0.34 29.35
CA LYS A 412 -49.46 1.22 30.04
C LYS A 412 -48.53 1.99 29.10
N SER A 413 -48.35 3.26 29.49
CA SER A 413 -47.53 4.35 28.93
C SER A 413 -48.09 4.95 27.65
N GLN A 414 -49.03 5.90 27.67
CA GLN A 414 -49.08 7.17 28.40
C GLN A 414 -47.87 8.11 28.20
N LYS A 415 -48.17 9.18 27.44
CA LYS A 415 -47.69 10.58 27.52
C LYS A 415 -46.64 11.05 26.50
N THR A 416 -47.16 11.51 25.35
CA THR A 416 -46.79 12.79 24.74
C THR A 416 -48.05 13.58 24.39
N SER A 417 -47.99 14.89 24.63
CA SER A 417 -48.61 16.02 23.89
C SER A 417 -49.31 17.06 24.77
N SER A 418 -48.76 18.27 24.78
CA SER A 418 -49.51 19.49 24.49
C SER A 418 -48.55 20.65 24.18
N ASN A 419 -48.62 21.10 22.92
CA ASN A 419 -48.46 22.43 22.31
C ASN A 419 -47.64 23.54 22.99
N GLN A 420 -46.78 24.23 22.22
CA GLN A 420 -47.09 25.57 21.66
C GLN A 420 -45.96 26.13 20.76
N SER A 421 -46.39 26.63 19.61
CA SER A 421 -45.67 27.49 18.66
C SER A 421 -45.68 28.96 19.11
N THR A 422 -44.58 29.69 18.86
CA THR A 422 -44.41 31.12 18.47
C THR A 422 -43.21 31.76 19.16
N LYS A 423 -42.08 31.91 18.44
CA LYS A 423 -41.02 32.92 18.73
C LYS A 423 -39.87 32.98 17.71
N PHE A 424 -39.81 32.08 16.72
CA PHE A 424 -38.71 32.06 15.75
C PHE A 424 -38.94 32.99 14.54
N GLN A 425 -40.19 33.30 14.19
CA GLN A 425 -40.54 34.14 13.03
C GLN A 425 -40.47 35.66 13.28
N GLN A 426 -40.28 36.11 14.53
CA GLN A 426 -40.18 37.54 14.86
C GLN A 426 -38.75 38.07 14.94
N LEU A 427 -37.73 37.20 14.87
CA LEU A 427 -36.32 37.59 14.99
C LEU A 427 -35.62 37.80 13.63
N GLN A 428 -36.23 37.38 12.52
CA GLN A 428 -35.67 37.54 11.18
C GLN A 428 -35.96 38.91 10.51
N GLN A 429 -36.73 39.79 11.16
CA GLN A 429 -37.12 41.10 10.61
C GLN A 429 -36.30 42.31 11.12
N LYS A 430 -35.15 42.11 11.78
CA LYS A 430 -34.39 43.22 12.42
C LYS A 430 -32.95 43.46 11.98
N PHE A 431 -32.41 42.73 10.99
CA PHE A 431 -31.02 42.93 10.53
C PHE A 431 -30.90 42.99 9.00
N GLY A 432 -31.61 43.93 8.39
CA GLY A 432 -31.35 44.36 7.02
C GLY A 432 -31.28 45.87 6.99
N ASN A 433 -30.07 46.42 7.02
CA ASN A 433 -29.68 47.67 6.37
C ASN A 433 -28.22 48.00 6.71
N VAL A 434 -27.45 48.32 5.66
CA VAL A 434 -26.03 48.74 5.57
C VAL A 434 -25.16 47.68 4.88
N VAL A 435 -24.43 48.16 3.86
CA VAL A 435 -23.57 47.49 2.86
C VAL A 435 -24.27 47.17 1.55
N LEU A 436 -24.56 48.25 0.81
CA LEU A 436 -24.79 48.23 -0.62
C LEU A 436 -23.93 49.35 -1.21
N GLN A 437 -22.69 49.02 -1.58
CA GLN A 437 -21.91 49.64 -2.66
C GLN A 437 -20.51 48.98 -2.71
N VAL A 438 -20.13 48.55 -3.92
CA VAL A 438 -18.94 47.78 -4.32
C VAL A 438 -19.08 46.25 -4.22
N LEU A 439 -19.70 45.64 -5.23
CA LEU A 439 -19.45 44.28 -5.76
C LEU A 439 -20.36 44.05 -6.98
N GLU A 440 -19.98 44.58 -8.14
CA GLU A 440 -20.56 44.15 -9.43
C GLU A 440 -19.59 43.13 -10.06
N ASN A 441 -20.11 41.93 -10.36
CA ASN A 441 -19.47 40.75 -10.98
C ASN A 441 -18.88 39.67 -10.06
N VAL A 442 -19.60 39.28 -9.01
CA VAL A 442 -19.55 37.92 -8.44
C VAL A 442 -20.98 37.45 -8.17
N ASP A 443 -21.37 36.27 -8.63
CA ASP A 443 -22.64 35.65 -8.22
C ASP A 443 -22.53 35.24 -6.75
N ILE A 444 -23.09 36.06 -5.87
CA ILE A 444 -23.13 35.78 -4.43
C ILE A 444 -24.35 34.87 -4.17
N PRO A 445 -24.18 33.69 -3.56
CA PRO A 445 -25.28 32.76 -3.26
C PRO A 445 -26.28 33.38 -2.29
N ASN A 446 -27.59 33.33 -2.61
CA ASN A 446 -28.62 34.08 -1.91
C ASN A 446 -29.37 33.29 -0.82
N ASN A 447 -29.07 32.00 -0.64
CA ASN A 447 -29.71 31.15 0.37
C ASN A 447 -28.74 30.06 0.90
N GLU A 448 -29.00 29.55 2.11
CA GLU A 448 -28.13 28.55 2.78
C GLU A 448 -27.97 27.27 1.95
N ALA A 449 -28.96 26.94 1.12
CA ALA A 449 -28.92 25.78 0.23
C ALA A 449 -27.92 25.97 -0.93
N GLU A 450 -27.91 27.12 -1.59
CA GLU A 450 -26.95 27.46 -2.65
C GLU A 450 -25.53 27.61 -2.11
N LEU A 451 -25.37 28.16 -0.91
CA LEU A 451 -24.08 28.25 -0.23
C LEU A 451 -23.54 26.84 0.11
N ARG A 452 -24.40 25.91 0.54
CA ARG A 452 -24.05 24.50 0.72
C ARG A 452 -23.76 23.81 -0.62
N LEU A 453 -24.49 24.11 -1.68
CA LEU A 453 -24.26 23.52 -3.01
C LEU A 453 -22.94 24.00 -3.63
N ALA A 454 -22.62 25.29 -3.49
CA ALA A 454 -21.36 25.88 -3.88
C ALA A 454 -20.20 25.30 -3.05
N PHE A 455 -20.38 25.16 -1.74
CA PHE A 455 -19.40 24.50 -0.87
C PHE A 455 -19.17 23.04 -1.26
N VAL A 456 -20.23 22.28 -1.59
CA VAL A 456 -20.12 20.87 -2.04
C VAL A 456 -19.42 20.77 -3.40
N ARG A 457 -19.76 21.62 -4.38
CA ARG A 457 -19.05 21.70 -5.66
C ARG A 457 -17.57 22.02 -5.48
N GLN A 458 -17.27 23.04 -4.68
CA GLN A 458 -15.90 23.46 -4.40
C GLN A 458 -15.13 22.36 -3.65
N THR A 459 -15.81 21.58 -2.79
CA THR A 459 -15.21 20.43 -2.08
C THR A 459 -14.95 19.24 -3.01
N ASP A 460 -15.85 18.97 -3.96
CA ASP A 460 -15.69 17.88 -4.93
C ASP A 460 -14.66 18.22 -6.01
N GLU A 461 -14.57 19.49 -6.44
CA GLU A 461 -13.46 19.99 -7.26
C GLU A 461 -12.13 19.88 -6.50
N LEU A 462 -12.08 20.27 -5.23
CA LEU A 462 -10.89 20.11 -4.38
C LEU A 462 -10.49 18.63 -4.23
N ARG A 463 -11.44 17.69 -4.17
CA ARG A 463 -11.15 16.25 -4.12
C ARG A 463 -10.65 15.71 -5.45
N LEU A 464 -11.20 16.19 -6.57
CA LEU A 464 -10.77 15.82 -7.91
C LEU A 464 -9.34 16.31 -8.18
N VAL A 465 -9.07 17.58 -7.85
CA VAL A 465 -7.74 18.20 -7.94
C VAL A 465 -6.75 17.52 -6.99
N ARG A 466 -7.13 17.18 -5.76
CA ARG A 466 -6.26 16.41 -4.84
C ARG A 466 -5.92 15.00 -5.35
N ARG A 467 -6.84 14.35 -6.07
CA ARG A 467 -6.62 13.02 -6.63
C ARG A 467 -5.78 13.05 -7.91
N GLN A 468 -5.97 14.07 -8.73
CA GLN A 468 -5.08 14.36 -9.87
C GLN A 468 -3.68 14.74 -9.39
N LEU A 469 -3.56 15.58 -8.36
CA LEU A 469 -2.30 15.95 -7.72
C LEU A 469 -1.58 14.72 -7.14
N ALA A 470 -2.29 13.79 -6.49
CA ALA A 470 -1.69 12.56 -5.95
C ALA A 470 -1.17 11.61 -7.04
N ASN A 471 -1.87 11.48 -8.17
CA ASN A 471 -1.41 10.66 -9.30
C ASN A 471 -0.29 11.34 -10.10
N SER A 472 -0.35 12.67 -10.26
CA SER A 472 0.74 13.46 -10.84
C SER A 472 1.98 13.32 -9.94
N GLN A 473 1.88 13.51 -8.62
CA GLN A 473 2.96 13.29 -7.66
C GLN A 473 3.57 11.89 -7.69
N LEU A 474 2.81 10.84 -8.00
CA LEU A 474 3.32 9.47 -8.12
C LEU A 474 4.09 9.24 -9.44
N ARG A 475 3.60 9.81 -10.55
CA ARG A 475 4.27 9.82 -11.86
C ARG A 475 5.55 10.65 -11.85
N VAL A 476 5.52 11.72 -11.08
CA VAL A 476 6.62 12.64 -10.81
C VAL A 476 7.74 11.95 -10.04
N LYS A 477 7.38 11.15 -9.03
CA LYS A 477 8.30 10.33 -8.26
C LYS A 477 9.02 9.27 -9.08
N GLU A 478 8.36 8.66 -10.06
CA GLU A 478 9.01 7.72 -11.00
C GLU A 478 10.13 8.38 -11.84
N LEU A 479 10.06 9.70 -12.05
CA LEU A 479 11.03 10.49 -12.81
C LEU A 479 12.13 11.12 -11.92
N GLU A 480 11.84 11.32 -10.63
CA GLU A 480 12.75 11.86 -9.60
C GLU A 480 14.08 11.10 -9.49
N GLU A 481 14.08 9.81 -9.81
CA GLU A 481 15.16 8.87 -9.50
C GLU A 481 16.07 8.47 -10.66
N GLN A 482 15.64 8.71 -11.90
CA GLN A 482 16.35 8.22 -13.08
C GLN A 482 17.43 9.21 -13.54
N ILE A 483 17.43 10.44 -13.02
CA ILE A 483 18.26 11.51 -13.57
C ILE A 483 19.54 11.69 -12.76
N ARG A 484 20.65 11.19 -13.34
CA ARG A 484 22.00 11.30 -12.80
C ARG A 484 22.80 12.18 -13.71
N ILE A 485 23.06 13.38 -13.23
CA ILE A 485 23.67 14.43 -14.02
C ILE A 485 25.09 14.65 -13.50
N PHE A 486 26.02 14.67 -14.45
CA PHE A 486 27.31 15.31 -14.29
C PHE A 486 27.53 16.20 -15.51
N ALA A 487 27.72 17.49 -15.28
CA ALA A 487 28.05 18.44 -16.34
C ALA A 487 29.26 19.29 -15.93
N TYR A 488 30.12 19.55 -16.90
CA TYR A 488 31.35 20.30 -16.74
C TYR A 488 31.36 21.50 -17.68
N LEU A 489 31.64 22.68 -17.13
CA LEU A 489 31.81 23.92 -17.88
C LEU A 489 33.16 24.55 -17.53
N ASN A 490 34.03 24.68 -18.52
CA ASN A 490 35.31 25.36 -18.44
C ASN A 490 35.23 26.74 -19.12
N TYR A 491 35.32 27.82 -18.34
CA TYR A 491 35.31 29.19 -18.88
C TYR A 491 36.72 29.80 -18.78
N LEU A 492 37.25 30.20 -19.94
CA LEU A 492 38.62 30.71 -20.12
C LEU A 492 39.72 29.80 -19.54
N THR A 493 39.42 28.51 -19.37
CA THR A 493 40.33 27.46 -18.93
C THR A 493 40.50 26.46 -20.08
N PRO A 494 41.54 26.57 -20.92
CA PRO A 494 41.70 25.74 -22.09
C PRO A 494 41.79 24.26 -21.73
N LYS A 495 40.92 23.44 -22.35
CA LYS A 495 40.91 21.99 -22.23
C LYS A 495 40.76 21.36 -23.60
N SER A 496 41.51 20.29 -23.85
CA SER A 496 41.30 19.46 -25.03
C SER A 496 39.99 18.69 -24.92
N ARG A 497 39.40 18.33 -26.07
CA ARG A 497 38.19 17.48 -26.10
C ARG A 497 38.40 16.15 -25.37
N LYS A 498 39.62 15.60 -25.42
CA LYS A 498 39.97 14.36 -24.73
C LYS A 498 39.87 14.53 -23.22
N GLU A 499 40.45 15.60 -22.67
CA GLU A 499 40.37 15.90 -21.23
C GLU A 499 38.91 16.15 -20.78
N ILE A 500 38.10 16.84 -21.60
CA ILE A 500 36.67 17.05 -21.31
C ILE A 500 35.93 15.71 -21.26
N LEU A 501 36.18 14.80 -22.22
CA LEU A 501 35.55 13.48 -22.23
C LEU A 501 35.99 12.63 -21.03
N GLU A 502 37.27 12.67 -20.68
CA GLU A 502 37.82 11.97 -19.50
C GLU A 502 37.17 12.47 -18.21
N LEU A 503 36.96 13.78 -18.07
CA LEU A 503 36.25 14.37 -16.92
C LEU A 503 34.78 13.92 -16.87
N LEU A 504 34.06 13.96 -17.99
CA LEU A 504 32.65 13.55 -18.04
C LEU A 504 32.49 12.05 -17.71
N VAL A 505 33.34 11.19 -18.29
CA VAL A 505 33.34 9.74 -17.99
C VAL A 505 33.78 9.47 -16.56
N GLY A 506 34.76 10.21 -16.04
CA GLY A 506 35.20 10.15 -14.64
C GLY A 506 34.06 10.45 -13.67
N GLY A 507 33.33 11.56 -13.89
CA GLY A 507 32.15 11.91 -13.11
C GLY A 507 31.07 10.84 -13.14
N LEU A 508 30.77 10.26 -14.32
CA LEU A 508 29.82 9.15 -14.45
C LEU A 508 30.26 7.88 -13.70
N LYS A 509 31.55 7.54 -13.73
CA LYS A 509 32.11 6.41 -12.94
C LYS A 509 31.93 6.62 -11.44
N ARG A 510 31.96 7.86 -10.93
CA ARG A 510 31.69 8.17 -9.51
C ARG A 510 30.21 8.06 -9.13
N LEU A 511 29.30 8.03 -10.11
CA LEU A 511 27.86 7.86 -9.92
C LEU A 511 27.39 6.43 -10.19
N GLU A 512 28.29 5.54 -10.65
CA GLU A 512 28.03 4.14 -11.03
C GLU A 512 27.40 3.32 -9.90
N TYR A 513 27.82 3.54 -8.65
CA TYR A 513 27.36 2.80 -7.47
C TYR A 513 25.86 2.98 -7.16
N ARG A 514 25.23 4.03 -7.70
CA ARG A 514 23.77 4.21 -7.60
C ARG A 514 23.01 3.29 -8.58
N GLY A 515 23.68 2.59 -9.52
CA GLY A 515 23.14 1.55 -10.43
C GLY A 515 22.52 2.06 -11.76
N TYR A 516 22.86 1.52 -12.93
CA TYR A 516 22.37 2.03 -14.24
C TYR A 516 22.05 0.90 -15.22
N ASP A 517 21.24 1.20 -16.24
CA ASP A 517 20.99 0.31 -17.40
C ASP A 517 21.63 0.83 -18.70
N SER A 518 21.94 2.13 -18.76
CA SER A 518 22.61 2.80 -19.89
C SER A 518 23.29 4.12 -19.47
N ALA A 519 24.18 4.65 -20.30
CA ALA A 519 24.86 5.94 -20.07
C ALA A 519 25.08 6.72 -21.38
N GLY A 520 25.31 8.03 -21.29
CA GLY A 520 25.63 8.87 -22.45
C GLY A 520 26.28 10.20 -22.10
N VAL A 521 26.91 10.83 -23.10
CA VAL A 521 27.57 12.14 -23.00
C VAL A 521 27.20 13.02 -24.20
N ALA A 522 27.17 14.34 -23.97
CA ALA A 522 26.96 15.35 -25.01
C ALA A 522 28.03 16.44 -24.91
N LEU A 523 28.65 16.80 -26.04
CA LEU A 523 29.72 17.80 -26.14
C LEU A 523 29.67 18.52 -27.49
N ASP A 524 30.41 19.62 -27.65
CA ASP A 524 30.45 20.32 -28.94
C ASP A 524 31.13 19.46 -30.02
N SER A 525 30.65 19.57 -31.26
CA SER A 525 31.18 18.90 -32.44
C SER A 525 32.55 19.43 -32.84
N ALA A 526 33.29 18.69 -33.68
CA ALA A 526 34.67 19.04 -34.03
C ALA A 526 34.86 20.42 -34.68
N ASP A 527 33.82 20.90 -35.36
CA ASP A 527 33.71 22.22 -35.98
C ASP A 527 33.11 23.29 -35.05
N GLY A 528 32.68 22.93 -33.83
CA GLY A 528 32.13 23.85 -32.82
C GLY A 528 30.75 24.43 -33.16
N LYS A 529 30.10 23.93 -34.21
CA LYS A 529 28.82 24.45 -34.74
C LYS A 529 27.60 23.64 -34.33
N ASP A 530 27.80 22.40 -33.86
CA ASP A 530 26.73 21.49 -33.48
C ASP A 530 27.09 20.69 -32.21
N ILE A 531 26.16 19.88 -31.71
CA ILE A 531 26.35 19.04 -30.51
C ILE A 531 26.50 17.57 -30.93
N SER A 532 27.59 16.93 -30.49
CA SER A 532 27.83 15.50 -30.65
C SER A 532 27.29 14.73 -29.43
N ILE A 533 26.50 13.69 -29.67
CA ILE A 533 25.88 12.86 -28.63
C ILE A 533 26.33 11.40 -28.80
N ILE A 534 26.81 10.79 -27.71
CA ILE A 534 27.22 9.39 -27.66
C ILE A 534 26.45 8.72 -26.52
N LYS A 535 25.69 7.66 -26.83
CA LYS A 535 24.89 6.88 -25.86
C LYS A 535 25.18 5.39 -26.04
N LYS A 536 25.21 4.62 -24.95
CA LYS A 536 25.41 3.17 -24.98
C LYS A 536 24.61 2.48 -23.86
N GLN A 537 24.00 1.35 -24.17
CA GLN A 537 23.38 0.48 -23.17
C GLN A 537 24.46 -0.33 -22.42
N GLY A 538 24.27 -0.51 -21.11
CA GLY A 538 25.22 -1.20 -20.23
C GLY A 538 26.08 -0.26 -19.38
N LYS A 539 27.20 -0.78 -18.87
CA LYS A 539 28.09 -0.08 -17.92
C LYS A 539 28.74 1.17 -18.52
N VAL A 540 29.17 2.10 -17.66
CA VAL A 540 29.94 3.29 -18.09
C VAL A 540 31.21 2.88 -18.87
N LYS A 541 31.79 1.72 -18.54
CA LYS A 541 32.88 1.11 -19.30
C LYS A 541 32.52 0.81 -20.77
N ALA A 542 31.30 0.36 -21.06
CA ALA A 542 30.84 0.13 -22.43
C ALA A 542 30.70 1.45 -23.21
N LEU A 543 30.31 2.54 -22.54
CA LEU A 543 30.32 3.88 -23.12
C LEU A 543 31.76 4.37 -23.38
N GLU A 544 32.69 4.13 -22.46
CA GLU A 544 34.11 4.46 -22.61
C GLU A 544 34.74 3.73 -23.81
N GLU A 545 34.47 2.42 -23.96
CA GLU A 545 34.91 1.61 -25.09
C GLU A 545 34.31 2.12 -26.42
N GLU A 546 33.04 2.52 -26.43
CA GLU A 546 32.37 3.12 -27.60
C GLU A 546 32.96 4.49 -27.97
N ILE A 547 33.27 5.33 -26.99
CA ILE A 547 33.94 6.63 -27.19
C ILE A 547 35.33 6.40 -27.81
N PHE A 548 36.05 5.37 -27.36
CA PHE A 548 37.36 5.00 -27.91
C PHE A 548 37.26 4.48 -29.35
N TYR A 549 36.19 3.78 -29.71
CA TYR A 549 35.97 3.23 -31.06
C TYR A 549 35.44 4.26 -32.08
N ARG A 550 34.72 5.31 -31.65
CA ARG A 550 34.05 6.29 -32.55
C ARG A 550 34.92 7.46 -33.03
N ILE A 551 36.24 7.45 -32.81
CA ILE A 551 37.15 8.41 -33.45
C ILE A 551 37.50 7.89 -34.86
N VAL A 552 36.55 7.99 -35.81
CA VAL A 552 36.69 8.08 -37.28
C VAL A 552 35.29 8.17 -37.92
N THR A 553 35.24 8.86 -39.06
CA THR A 553 34.16 9.59 -39.70
C THR A 553 32.93 8.85 -40.26
N ASN A 554 31.82 9.61 -40.25
CA ASN A 554 30.74 9.75 -41.22
C ASN A 554 29.85 8.53 -41.56
N TYR A 555 28.59 8.60 -41.11
CA TYR A 555 27.49 7.78 -41.61
C TYR A 555 26.30 8.69 -41.89
N LYS A 556 26.12 8.98 -43.18
CA LYS A 556 24.85 9.39 -43.78
C LYS A 556 23.81 8.31 -43.48
N GLU A 557 23.04 8.43 -42.40
CA GLU A 557 21.58 8.29 -42.42
C GLU A 557 20.93 9.20 -41.37
N VAL A 558 21.02 10.52 -41.62
CA VAL A 558 20.03 11.55 -41.20
C VAL A 558 18.70 11.35 -41.98
N LYS A 559 18.42 10.11 -42.40
CA LYS A 559 17.68 9.76 -43.63
C LYS A 559 16.17 9.75 -43.46
N THR A 560 15.66 10.02 -42.27
CA THR A 560 14.22 9.96 -42.02
C THR A 560 13.78 11.00 -40.98
N LEU A 561 14.65 11.99 -40.65
CA LEU A 561 14.50 12.96 -39.55
C LEU A 561 13.26 13.89 -39.67
N LEU A 562 12.67 14.03 -40.85
CA LEU A 562 11.71 15.10 -41.12
C LEU A 562 10.42 14.61 -41.78
N GLN A 563 10.28 13.29 -42.01
CA GLN A 563 9.55 12.83 -43.19
C GLN A 563 8.01 12.85 -43.13
N GLN A 564 7.34 13.09 -41.98
CA GLN A 564 5.86 13.22 -42.01
C GLN A 564 5.19 14.37 -41.23
N ARG A 565 5.92 15.24 -40.51
CA ARG A 565 5.51 16.66 -40.24
C ARG A 565 6.68 17.59 -39.85
N GLY A 566 7.91 17.19 -40.12
CA GLY A 566 9.07 18.00 -39.80
C GLY A 566 9.71 17.73 -38.45
N TYR A 567 9.18 16.88 -37.56
CA TYR A 567 9.94 16.27 -36.45
C TYR A 567 9.29 14.95 -35.97
N SER A 568 10.11 13.95 -35.64
CA SER A 568 9.74 12.68 -35.01
C SER A 568 10.20 12.59 -33.55
N PHE A 569 9.53 11.77 -32.75
CA PHE A 569 10.00 11.33 -31.43
C PHE A 569 10.82 10.05 -31.60
N GLU A 570 11.98 9.98 -30.96
CA GLU A 570 12.98 8.91 -31.15
C GLU A 570 13.07 7.97 -29.93
N SER A 571 12.37 8.28 -28.83
CA SER A 571 12.33 7.51 -27.60
C SER A 571 10.93 7.51 -26.95
N GLU A 572 10.67 6.53 -26.08
CA GLU A 572 9.48 6.51 -25.20
C GLU A 572 9.73 7.27 -23.88
N THR A 573 10.81 8.07 -23.81
CA THR A 573 11.22 8.77 -22.57
C THR A 573 10.52 10.11 -22.43
N ASP A 574 10.05 10.39 -21.22
CA ASP A 574 9.53 11.67 -20.77
C ASP A 574 10.54 12.83 -20.96
N THR A 575 11.84 12.55 -20.87
CA THR A 575 12.93 13.53 -21.01
C THR A 575 12.99 14.17 -22.41
N GLU A 576 12.57 13.45 -23.47
CA GLU A 576 12.52 13.99 -24.84
C GLU A 576 11.48 15.12 -24.97
N VAL A 577 10.39 15.07 -24.19
CA VAL A 577 9.35 16.11 -24.16
C VAL A 577 9.92 17.45 -23.72
N ILE A 578 10.79 17.45 -22.70
CA ILE A 578 11.45 18.66 -22.18
C ILE A 578 12.34 19.31 -23.25
N ALA A 579 13.10 18.51 -24.00
CA ALA A 579 13.96 18.98 -25.09
C ALA A 579 13.17 19.58 -26.25
N LYS A 580 12.00 19.02 -26.59
CA LYS A 580 11.11 19.58 -27.62
C LYS A 580 10.37 20.84 -27.12
N LEU A 581 10.00 20.90 -25.84
CA LEU A 581 9.29 22.02 -25.23
C LEU A 581 10.15 23.30 -25.19
N ILE A 582 11.41 23.20 -24.76
CA ILE A 582 12.32 24.36 -24.76
C ILE A 582 12.58 24.89 -26.18
N HIS A 583 12.70 23.99 -27.16
CA HIS A 583 12.85 24.36 -28.57
C HIS A 583 11.58 25.06 -29.11
N HIS A 584 10.40 24.58 -28.74
CA HIS A 584 9.13 25.22 -29.11
C HIS A 584 9.03 26.66 -28.56
N LEU A 585 9.36 26.86 -27.28
CA LEU A 585 9.35 28.18 -26.65
C LEU A 585 10.38 29.13 -27.28
N TRP A 586 11.56 28.64 -27.64
CA TRP A 586 12.56 29.44 -28.36
C TRP A 586 12.08 29.89 -29.74
N VAL A 587 11.39 29.01 -30.49
CA VAL A 587 10.81 29.36 -31.80
C VAL A 587 9.71 30.41 -31.67
N GLN A 588 8.89 30.34 -30.61
CA GLN A 588 7.81 31.31 -30.37
C GLN A 588 8.32 32.64 -29.82
N HIS A 589 9.37 32.63 -29.01
CA HIS A 589 9.92 33.78 -28.31
C HIS A 589 11.44 33.88 -28.49
N PRO A 590 11.93 34.23 -29.70
CA PRO A 590 13.37 34.28 -30.00
C PRO A 590 14.12 35.39 -29.22
N ALA A 591 13.40 36.30 -28.56
CA ALA A 591 13.98 37.38 -27.75
C ALA A 591 14.29 36.99 -26.29
N TYR A 592 13.88 35.80 -25.83
CA TYR A 592 14.14 35.35 -24.45
C TYR A 592 15.58 34.90 -24.26
N SER A 593 16.17 35.23 -23.11
CA SER A 593 17.47 34.70 -22.68
C SER A 593 17.38 33.20 -22.35
N PHE A 594 18.51 32.49 -22.34
CA PHE A 594 18.51 31.05 -22.08
C PHE A 594 17.91 30.70 -20.71
N ARG A 595 18.20 31.52 -19.70
CA ARG A 595 17.59 31.45 -18.37
C ARG A 595 16.07 31.58 -18.43
N GLU A 596 15.55 32.61 -19.10
CA GLU A 596 14.11 32.87 -19.18
C GLU A 596 13.36 31.75 -19.90
N LEU A 597 13.98 31.15 -20.93
CA LEU A 597 13.42 29.97 -21.59
C LEU A 597 13.28 28.79 -20.62
N VAL A 598 14.31 28.51 -19.83
CA VAL A 598 14.26 27.43 -18.83
C VAL A 598 13.26 27.73 -17.71
N GLU A 599 13.17 28.99 -17.25
CA GLU A 599 12.15 29.41 -16.28
C GLU A 599 10.72 29.13 -16.79
N GLN A 600 10.44 29.44 -18.07
CA GLN A 600 9.14 29.15 -18.69
C GLN A 600 8.89 27.65 -18.86
N VAL A 601 9.93 26.86 -19.18
CA VAL A 601 9.83 25.39 -19.22
C VAL A 601 9.47 24.85 -17.85
N VAL A 602 10.21 25.23 -16.80
CA VAL A 602 10.03 24.76 -15.42
C VAL A 602 8.64 25.10 -14.85
N GLN A 603 8.02 26.20 -15.31
CA GLN A 603 6.65 26.54 -14.97
C GLN A 603 5.62 25.58 -15.57
N GLN A 604 5.91 24.99 -16.74
CA GLN A 604 5.04 24.02 -17.41
C GLN A 604 5.34 22.58 -17.01
N LEU A 605 6.50 22.33 -16.41
CA LEU A 605 6.86 21.01 -15.88
C LEU A 605 6.21 20.82 -14.50
N GLU A 606 5.30 19.86 -14.42
CA GLU A 606 4.86 19.30 -13.15
C GLU A 606 5.78 18.16 -12.78
N GLY A 607 6.28 18.21 -11.56
CA GLY A 607 7.01 17.10 -11.00
C GLY A 607 8.31 17.45 -10.36
N ALA A 608 9.24 16.52 -10.47
CA ALA A 608 10.50 16.61 -9.80
C ALA A 608 11.54 15.93 -10.66
N PHE A 609 12.64 16.66 -10.73
CA PHE A 609 13.59 16.62 -11.80
C PHE A 609 14.83 17.36 -11.30
N ALA A 610 15.99 16.91 -11.74
CA ALA A 610 17.20 17.72 -11.79
C ALA A 610 17.53 17.84 -13.27
N LEU A 611 17.68 19.03 -13.81
CA LEU A 611 17.88 19.26 -15.24
C LEU A 611 19.10 20.14 -15.46
N CYS A 612 19.84 19.85 -16.52
CA CYS A 612 20.97 20.65 -16.98
C CYS A 612 20.83 20.84 -18.49
N PHE A 613 20.77 22.10 -18.93
CA PHE A 613 20.51 22.49 -20.31
C PHE A 613 21.78 23.00 -21.00
N LYS A 614 21.98 22.54 -22.24
CA LYS A 614 22.99 23.03 -23.19
C LYS A 614 22.32 23.31 -24.53
N SER A 615 22.71 24.40 -25.20
CA SER A 615 22.14 24.79 -26.49
C SER A 615 23.22 25.29 -27.45
N LYS A 616 23.07 24.97 -28.74
CA LYS A 616 23.92 25.53 -29.81
C LYS A 616 23.65 27.01 -30.08
N TYR A 617 22.46 27.51 -29.69
CA TYR A 617 22.07 28.91 -29.86
C TYR A 617 22.61 29.82 -28.75
N PHE A 618 22.97 29.23 -27.60
CA PHE A 618 23.55 29.91 -26.44
C PHE A 618 24.89 29.25 -26.10
N PRO A 619 25.93 29.44 -26.95
CA PRO A 619 27.22 28.79 -26.75
C PRO A 619 27.88 29.28 -25.46
N ALA A 620 28.57 28.38 -24.76
CA ALA A 620 29.24 28.64 -23.48
C ALA A 620 28.33 29.05 -22.32
N GLU A 621 27.01 28.91 -22.45
CA GLU A 621 26.06 29.04 -21.34
C GLU A 621 25.57 27.67 -20.86
N CYS A 622 25.29 27.56 -19.56
CA CYS A 622 24.68 26.38 -18.95
C CYS A 622 23.64 26.82 -17.91
N VAL A 623 22.46 26.22 -17.98
CA VAL A 623 21.37 26.49 -17.03
C VAL A 623 20.98 25.17 -16.38
N ALA A 624 20.96 25.15 -15.04
CA ALA A 624 20.63 23.97 -14.26
C ALA A 624 19.54 24.31 -13.24
N THR A 625 18.63 23.38 -13.00
CA THR A 625 17.50 23.58 -12.09
C THR A 625 17.06 22.27 -11.46
N ARG A 626 16.46 22.35 -10.27
CA ARG A 626 15.89 21.20 -9.59
C ARG A 626 14.52 21.47 -8.98
N ARG A 627 13.77 20.39 -8.81
CA ARG A 627 12.60 20.28 -7.94
C ARG A 627 12.56 18.82 -7.47
N GLY A 628 12.53 18.53 -6.18
CA GLY A 628 12.51 17.17 -5.60
C GLY A 628 13.78 16.31 -5.76
N SER A 629 14.63 16.50 -6.78
CA SER A 629 15.88 15.73 -6.99
C SER A 629 17.16 16.49 -6.57
N PRO A 630 18.15 15.87 -5.89
CA PRO A 630 19.42 16.50 -5.51
C PRO A 630 20.19 17.08 -6.70
N LEU A 631 20.66 18.32 -6.55
CA LEU A 631 21.53 18.99 -7.52
C LEU A 631 22.43 19.99 -6.79
N LEU A 632 23.72 19.96 -7.09
CA LEU A 632 24.73 20.85 -6.52
C LEU A 632 25.67 21.40 -7.60
N VAL A 633 26.31 22.51 -7.27
CA VAL A 633 27.29 23.19 -8.14
C VAL A 633 28.63 23.27 -7.41
N GLY A 634 29.63 22.56 -7.92
CA GLY A 634 31.02 22.69 -7.51
C GLY A 634 31.71 23.84 -8.23
N ILE A 635 32.49 24.63 -7.49
CA ILE A 635 33.20 25.80 -8.02
C ILE A 635 34.70 25.62 -7.84
N LYS A 636 35.46 25.76 -8.93
CA LYS A 636 36.92 25.73 -8.92
C LYS A 636 37.47 26.97 -9.64
N THR A 637 38.26 27.74 -8.91
CA THR A 637 38.94 28.93 -9.40
C THR A 637 40.26 29.10 -8.67
N LYS A 638 41.26 29.70 -9.35
CA LYS A 638 42.58 30.02 -8.79
C LYS A 638 42.54 31.25 -7.89
N THR A 639 41.57 32.14 -8.08
CA THR A 639 41.44 33.41 -7.35
C THR A 639 40.46 33.31 -6.18
N ARG A 640 40.53 34.28 -5.24
CA ARG A 640 39.59 34.34 -4.11
C ARG A 640 38.20 34.73 -4.61
N LEU A 641 37.18 34.14 -3.98
CA LEU A 641 35.77 34.40 -4.29
C LEU A 641 35.37 35.79 -3.76
N ALA A 642 34.52 36.49 -4.51
CA ALA A 642 33.98 37.79 -4.10
C ALA A 642 33.10 37.70 -2.84
N THR A 643 32.39 36.58 -2.67
CA THR A 643 31.42 36.35 -1.59
C THR A 643 31.28 34.85 -1.31
N ASP A 644 31.09 34.45 -0.05
CA ASP A 644 30.73 33.07 0.32
C ASP A 644 29.22 32.80 0.27
N HIS A 645 28.43 33.80 -0.16
CA HIS A 645 26.98 33.74 -0.26
C HIS A 645 26.55 34.27 -1.64
N VAL A 646 25.85 33.46 -2.42
CA VAL A 646 25.31 33.87 -3.72
C VAL A 646 23.87 34.36 -3.54
N PRO A 647 23.56 35.64 -3.78
CA PRO A 647 22.20 36.17 -3.58
C PRO A 647 21.21 35.54 -4.56
N ILE A 648 19.98 35.32 -4.10
CA ILE A 648 18.89 34.82 -4.94
C ILE A 648 18.20 36.00 -5.64
N LEU A 649 18.12 35.94 -6.96
CA LEU A 649 17.49 36.96 -7.81
C LEU A 649 16.05 36.57 -8.16
N TYR A 650 15.16 37.56 -8.22
CA TYR A 650 13.73 37.34 -8.50
C TYR A 650 13.33 37.99 -9.83
N GLY A 651 12.54 37.29 -10.64
CA GLY A 651 12.00 37.80 -11.90
C GLY A 651 11.12 39.03 -11.71
N LYS A 652 11.24 40.05 -12.57
CA LYS A 652 10.38 41.25 -12.52
C LYS A 652 8.98 40.90 -13.03
N ASP A 653 7.95 41.19 -12.23
CA ASP A 653 6.54 41.08 -12.62
C ASP A 653 6.25 41.77 -13.96
N HIS A 654 5.56 41.05 -14.85
CA HIS A 654 4.93 41.62 -16.05
C HIS A 654 3.96 42.73 -15.64
N ARG A 655 4.32 44.00 -15.90
CA ARG A 655 3.35 45.10 -15.90
C ARG A 655 2.53 45.03 -17.20
N PRO A 656 1.19 45.07 -17.14
CA PRO A 656 0.37 45.14 -18.34
C PRO A 656 0.62 46.48 -19.06
N HIS A 657 0.67 46.41 -20.39
CA HIS A 657 0.79 47.58 -21.26
C HIS A 657 -0.22 48.67 -20.92
N GLY A 658 0.27 49.88 -20.65
CA GLY A 658 -0.57 51.07 -20.53
C GLY A 658 0.04 52.18 -19.68
N ARG A 659 1.10 52.85 -20.18
CA ARG A 659 1.29 54.32 -20.12
C ARG A 659 2.67 54.70 -20.65
N THR A 660 2.65 55.70 -21.51
CA THR A 660 3.74 56.32 -22.26
C THR A 660 4.77 57.00 -21.36
N GLU A 661 6.01 56.99 -21.85
CA GLU A 661 7.14 57.89 -21.53
C GLU A 661 7.78 57.80 -20.14
N LEU A 662 9.00 57.25 -20.10
CA LEU A 662 10.21 57.82 -19.45
C LEU A 662 11.43 56.94 -19.82
N PRO A 663 12.58 57.52 -20.22
CA PRO A 663 13.76 56.74 -20.63
C PRO A 663 14.51 56.24 -19.39
N VAL A 664 14.62 54.92 -19.22
CA VAL A 664 15.43 54.31 -18.16
C VAL A 664 16.79 53.93 -18.75
N MET A 665 17.84 54.59 -18.26
CA MET A 665 19.25 54.24 -18.53
C MET A 665 19.55 52.79 -18.13
N PRO A 666 20.41 52.07 -18.88
CA PRO A 666 20.84 50.73 -18.50
C PRO A 666 21.83 50.81 -17.33
N ARG A 667 21.47 50.27 -16.16
CA ARG A 667 22.43 49.97 -15.09
C ARG A 667 23.15 48.68 -15.46
N SER A 668 24.38 48.79 -15.97
CA SER A 668 25.26 47.67 -16.35
C SER A 668 26.26 47.25 -15.27
N GLU A 669 26.05 47.60 -14.00
CA GLU A 669 26.90 47.15 -12.89
C GLU A 669 25.99 46.73 -11.74
N SER A 670 25.74 45.42 -11.63
CA SER A 670 24.94 44.85 -10.53
C SER A 670 25.85 44.00 -9.66
N THR A 671 25.90 44.30 -8.37
CA THR A 671 26.58 43.56 -7.30
C THR A 671 25.92 42.19 -7.00
N SER A 672 25.26 41.60 -7.99
CA SER A 672 24.33 40.47 -7.86
C SER A 672 24.74 39.25 -8.67
N GLU A 673 25.86 39.32 -9.39
CA GLU A 673 26.39 38.23 -10.22
C GLU A 673 27.71 37.71 -9.63
N PHE A 674 27.85 36.40 -9.52
CA PHE A 674 29.10 35.78 -9.06
C PHE A 674 30.17 35.96 -10.13
N GLN A 675 31.24 36.71 -9.83
CA GLN A 675 32.42 36.81 -10.68
C GLN A 675 33.70 36.61 -9.85
N PRO A 676 34.72 35.91 -10.36
CA PRO A 676 36.04 35.92 -9.76
C PRO A 676 36.65 37.34 -9.80
N LEU A 677 37.23 37.79 -8.69
CA LEU A 677 37.60 39.20 -8.44
C LEU A 677 38.68 39.77 -9.37
N GLU A 678 39.58 38.94 -9.91
CA GLU A 678 40.77 39.40 -10.66
C GLU A 678 41.04 38.62 -11.96
N ASP A 679 40.80 37.30 -11.99
CA ASP A 679 40.93 36.45 -13.19
C ASP A 679 39.59 35.86 -13.60
N LYS A 680 39.20 36.00 -14.88
CA LYS A 680 37.96 35.43 -15.42
C LYS A 680 38.01 33.90 -15.60
N GLU A 681 39.09 33.22 -15.18
CA GLU A 681 39.24 31.76 -15.25
C GLU A 681 38.41 31.05 -14.17
N VAL A 682 37.45 30.23 -14.58
CA VAL A 682 36.61 29.45 -13.65
C VAL A 682 36.12 28.14 -14.27
N GLU A 683 36.01 27.11 -13.44
CA GLU A 683 35.44 25.80 -13.79
C GLU A 683 34.22 25.52 -12.88
N TYR A 684 33.11 25.11 -13.48
CA TYR A 684 31.88 24.72 -12.78
C TYR A 684 31.55 23.24 -13.01
N PHE A 685 31.14 22.57 -11.93
CA PHE A 685 30.78 21.14 -11.93
C PHE A 685 29.35 20.99 -11.40
N PHE A 686 28.39 20.69 -12.28
CA PHE A 686 27.02 20.41 -11.88
C PHE A 686 26.86 18.92 -11.65
N ALA A 687 26.38 18.53 -10.48
CA ALA A 687 26.25 17.11 -10.13
C ALA A 687 25.03 16.83 -9.27
N SER A 688 24.46 15.63 -9.40
CA SER A 688 23.45 15.13 -8.47
C SER A 688 24.06 14.60 -7.15
N ASP A 689 25.38 14.37 -7.10
CA ASP A 689 26.09 13.85 -5.93
C ASP A 689 27.48 14.50 -5.77
N ALA A 690 27.85 14.78 -4.52
CA ALA A 690 29.12 15.36 -4.14
C ALA A 690 30.32 14.44 -4.45
N SER A 691 30.11 13.11 -4.52
CA SER A 691 31.18 12.15 -4.85
C SER A 691 31.83 12.39 -6.21
N SER A 692 31.09 12.96 -7.16
CA SER A 692 31.56 13.28 -8.51
C SER A 692 32.27 14.64 -8.62
N VAL A 693 32.17 15.48 -7.58
CA VAL A 693 32.74 16.84 -7.57
C VAL A 693 33.99 16.93 -6.69
N ILE A 694 34.09 16.10 -5.64
CA ILE A 694 35.12 16.22 -4.61
C ILE A 694 36.55 16.05 -5.14
N GLU A 695 36.76 15.33 -6.24
CA GLU A 695 38.07 15.19 -6.89
C GLU A 695 38.55 16.48 -7.59
N HIS A 696 37.64 17.42 -7.82
CA HIS A 696 37.92 18.69 -8.47
C HIS A 696 37.88 19.86 -7.49
N THR A 697 36.90 19.87 -6.57
CA THR A 697 36.72 20.93 -5.58
C THR A 697 35.89 20.46 -4.39
N ASN A 698 36.21 20.98 -3.21
CA ASN A 698 35.42 20.79 -2.00
C ASN A 698 34.44 21.95 -1.74
N ARG A 699 34.42 22.99 -2.58
CA ARG A 699 33.50 24.12 -2.46
C ARG A 699 32.27 23.88 -3.33
N VAL A 700 31.13 23.70 -2.68
CA VAL A 700 29.86 23.38 -3.37
C VAL A 700 28.72 24.26 -2.90
N ILE A 701 27.78 24.52 -3.81
CA ILE A 701 26.49 25.14 -3.51
C ILE A 701 25.42 24.08 -3.69
N PHE A 702 24.65 23.80 -2.63
CA PHE A 702 23.48 22.95 -2.73
C PHE A 702 22.30 23.77 -3.22
N LEU A 703 21.71 23.36 -4.36
CA LEU A 703 20.50 23.99 -4.86
C LEU A 703 19.28 23.50 -4.07
N GLU A 704 18.29 24.36 -3.91
CA GLU A 704 16.98 24.02 -3.38
C GLU A 704 15.95 23.92 -4.51
N ASP A 705 14.75 23.45 -4.16
CA ASP A 705 13.65 23.37 -5.12
C ASP A 705 13.34 24.75 -5.73
N ASP A 706 13.08 24.76 -7.04
CA ASP A 706 12.82 25.95 -7.86
C ASP A 706 13.99 26.92 -8.04
N ASP A 707 15.19 26.56 -7.60
CA ASP A 707 16.39 27.31 -7.95
C ASP A 707 16.73 27.08 -9.43
N VAL A 708 16.97 28.18 -10.16
CA VAL A 708 17.49 28.18 -11.53
C VAL A 708 18.89 28.80 -11.50
N ALA A 709 19.91 27.94 -11.54
CA ALA A 709 21.30 28.34 -11.62
C ALA A 709 21.70 28.57 -13.09
N ALA A 710 22.13 29.77 -13.44
CA ALA A 710 22.56 30.12 -14.79
C ALA A 710 24.01 30.59 -14.80
N VAL A 711 24.84 29.99 -15.66
CA VAL A 711 26.20 30.42 -15.94
C VAL A 711 26.22 31.13 -17.29
N LYS A 712 26.55 32.43 -17.27
CA LYS A 712 26.66 33.28 -18.46
C LYS A 712 27.96 34.08 -18.38
N GLU A 713 28.75 34.06 -19.46
CA GLU A 713 30.06 34.75 -19.51
C GLU A 713 30.98 34.42 -18.31
N GLY A 714 30.91 33.17 -17.82
CA GLY A 714 31.68 32.72 -16.65
C GLY A 714 31.10 33.11 -15.29
N ALA A 715 30.04 33.92 -15.25
CA ALA A 715 29.39 34.35 -14.02
C ALA A 715 28.22 33.43 -13.63
N LEU A 716 28.16 33.00 -12.36
CA LEU A 716 27.07 32.19 -11.82
C LEU A 716 25.99 33.09 -11.19
N SER A 717 24.73 32.84 -11.48
CA SER A 717 23.60 33.52 -10.84
C SER A 717 22.51 32.53 -10.50
N ILE A 718 21.86 32.71 -9.34
CA ILE A 718 20.78 31.83 -8.87
C ILE A 718 19.49 32.65 -8.86
N HIS A 719 18.49 32.17 -9.60
CA HIS A 719 17.21 32.84 -9.77
C HIS A 719 16.08 32.01 -9.22
N ARG A 720 15.04 32.69 -8.72
CA ARG A 720 13.79 32.07 -8.29
C ARG A 720 12.61 32.91 -8.76
N LEU A 721 11.56 32.25 -9.23
CA LEU A 721 10.38 32.92 -9.77
C LEU A 721 9.47 33.54 -8.70
N ARG A 722 9.42 32.95 -7.51
CA ARG A 722 8.54 33.39 -6.41
C ARG A 722 9.34 33.58 -5.13
N ARG A 723 8.97 34.60 -4.36
CA ARG A 723 9.55 34.91 -3.06
C ARG A 723 8.64 34.37 -1.94
N CYS A 724 9.13 33.44 -1.12
CA CYS A 724 8.46 33.03 0.11
C CYS A 724 9.04 33.78 1.31
N MET A 725 8.25 33.98 2.38
CA MET A 725 8.67 34.77 3.55
C MET A 725 9.75 34.06 4.40
N ASP A 726 9.84 32.73 4.31
CA ASP A 726 10.79 31.90 5.08
C ASP A 726 12.04 31.49 4.26
N ASP A 727 12.16 31.94 3.00
CA ASP A 727 13.27 31.53 2.13
C ASP A 727 14.57 32.30 2.44
N PRO A 728 15.74 31.62 2.43
CA PRO A 728 17.03 32.29 2.52
C PRO A 728 17.22 33.30 1.38
N HIS A 729 17.73 34.50 1.67
CA HIS A 729 18.01 35.51 0.63
C HIS A 729 19.25 35.19 -0.22
N ALA A 730 20.03 34.18 0.17
CA ALA A 730 21.25 33.74 -0.50
C ALA A 730 21.51 32.24 -0.28
N ARG A 731 22.29 31.63 -1.18
CA ARG A 731 22.84 30.28 -1.01
C ARG A 731 24.28 30.36 -0.51
N GLU A 732 24.57 29.63 0.55
CA GLU A 732 25.92 29.55 1.12
C GLU A 732 26.81 28.58 0.32
N ILE A 733 28.06 28.97 0.12
CA ILE A 733 29.10 28.10 -0.43
C ILE A 733 29.62 27.22 0.70
N THR A 734 29.21 25.95 0.70
CA THR A 734 29.60 24.98 1.72
C THR A 734 30.93 24.34 1.37
N THR A 735 31.83 24.24 2.35
CA THR A 735 33.06 23.43 2.21
C THR A 735 32.78 21.99 2.68
N LEU A 736 32.84 21.04 1.75
CA LEU A 736 32.71 19.62 2.03
C LEU A 736 33.89 19.14 2.88
N LYS A 737 33.59 18.41 3.95
CA LYS A 737 34.57 17.74 4.81
C LYS A 737 34.99 16.35 4.29
N MET A 738 34.47 15.96 3.14
CA MET A 738 34.74 14.66 2.51
C MET A 738 36.13 14.66 1.89
N GLU A 739 36.86 13.56 2.02
CA GLU A 739 38.18 13.41 1.39
C GLU A 739 38.10 12.41 0.22
N ILE A 740 38.92 12.61 -0.82
CA ILE A 740 38.95 11.75 -2.02
C ILE A 740 39.27 10.30 -1.63
N GLN A 741 40.12 10.09 -0.61
CA GLN A 741 40.50 8.76 -0.14
C GLN A 741 39.31 7.96 0.39
N GLU A 742 38.28 8.62 0.92
CA GLU A 742 37.08 7.97 1.45
C GLU A 742 36.23 7.32 0.34
N ILE A 743 36.26 7.87 -0.88
CA ILE A 743 35.53 7.36 -2.05
C ILE A 743 36.38 6.50 -3.00
N MET A 744 37.62 6.20 -2.64
CA MET A 744 38.52 5.30 -3.38
C MET A 744 38.64 3.95 -2.68
N LYS A 745 38.89 2.87 -3.44
CA LYS A 745 39.08 1.53 -2.88
C LYS A 745 40.37 1.38 -2.07
N GLY A 746 41.37 2.23 -2.32
CA GLY A 746 42.68 2.12 -1.68
C GLY A 746 43.35 0.79 -2.01
N ASN A 747 43.80 0.06 -0.98
CA ASN A 747 44.45 -1.24 -1.10
C ASN A 747 43.48 -2.42 -1.18
N TYR A 748 42.17 -2.17 -1.24
CA TYR A 748 41.14 -3.20 -1.30
C TYR A 748 40.64 -3.41 -2.73
N GLU A 749 40.19 -4.63 -3.05
CA GLU A 749 39.62 -4.94 -4.37
C GLU A 749 38.17 -4.46 -4.51
N TYR A 750 37.44 -4.42 -3.40
CA TYR A 750 36.00 -4.09 -3.33
C TYR A 750 35.75 -2.97 -2.31
N PHE A 751 34.79 -2.09 -2.60
CA PHE A 751 34.34 -1.07 -1.65
C PHE A 751 33.73 -1.69 -0.41
N MET A 752 32.90 -2.72 -0.57
CA MET A 752 32.31 -3.39 0.60
C MET A 752 33.39 -3.98 1.53
N GLN A 753 34.46 -4.55 0.97
CA GLN A 753 35.58 -5.06 1.76
C GLN A 753 36.26 -3.93 2.54
N LYS A 754 36.62 -2.84 1.86
CA LYS A 754 37.16 -1.63 2.51
C LYS A 754 36.26 -1.18 3.65
N GLU A 755 34.97 -1.04 3.40
CA GLU A 755 33.98 -0.52 4.35
C GLU A 755 33.80 -1.43 5.58
N ILE A 756 33.91 -2.76 5.43
CA ILE A 756 33.92 -3.68 6.57
C ILE A 756 35.16 -3.46 7.44
N PHE A 757 36.33 -3.31 6.83
CA PHE A 757 37.61 -3.16 7.53
C PHE A 757 37.83 -1.75 8.10
N GLU A 758 37.11 -0.74 7.60
CA GLU A 758 37.07 0.64 8.14
C GLU A 758 36.12 0.80 9.35
N GLN A 759 35.45 -0.27 9.77
CA GLN A 759 34.52 -0.18 10.89
C GLN A 759 35.15 0.35 12.19
N PRO A 760 36.38 -0.05 12.62
CA PRO A 760 37.03 0.54 13.80
C PRO A 760 37.10 2.07 13.72
N GLU A 761 37.49 2.62 12.58
CA GLU A 761 37.64 4.06 12.36
C GLU A 761 36.28 4.76 12.29
N SER A 762 35.30 4.18 11.58
CA SER A 762 33.95 4.75 11.45
C SER A 762 33.20 4.82 12.79
N VAL A 763 33.41 3.82 13.67
CA VAL A 763 32.86 3.77 15.02
C VAL A 763 33.45 4.89 15.88
N VAL A 764 34.77 5.09 15.83
CA VAL A 764 35.43 6.21 16.52
C VAL A 764 34.94 7.55 15.99
N ASN A 765 34.78 7.69 14.67
CA ASN A 765 34.26 8.91 14.03
C ASN A 765 32.82 9.21 14.45
N THR A 766 32.00 8.18 14.65
CA THR A 766 30.63 8.29 15.14
C THR A 766 30.59 8.84 16.56
N MET A 767 31.52 8.45 17.43
CA MET A 767 31.61 8.88 18.84
C MET A 767 32.34 10.22 19.01
N ARG A 768 33.15 10.62 18.02
CA ARG A 768 34.03 11.80 18.10
C ARG A 768 33.25 13.07 18.45
N GLY A 769 33.68 13.72 19.54
CA GLY A 769 33.07 14.96 20.03
C GLY A 769 31.69 14.79 20.66
N ARG A 770 31.20 13.56 20.80
CA ARG A 770 29.90 13.24 21.43
C ARG A 770 30.06 12.47 22.73
N LEU A 771 31.09 11.63 22.83
CA LEU A 771 31.40 10.85 24.02
C LEU A 771 32.67 11.39 24.66
N ASN A 772 32.59 11.82 25.92
CA ASN A 772 33.74 12.24 26.70
C ASN A 772 34.09 11.16 27.72
N PHE A 773 35.16 10.42 27.46
CA PHE A 773 35.61 9.33 28.33
C PHE A 773 36.25 9.80 29.65
N ARG A 774 36.50 11.11 29.83
CA ARG A 774 37.07 11.62 31.09
C ARG A 774 36.03 11.77 32.19
N ASP A 775 34.84 12.22 31.83
CA ASP A 775 33.72 12.45 32.74
C ASP A 775 32.54 11.48 32.48
N ASN A 776 32.68 10.58 31.51
CA ASN A 776 31.65 9.65 31.07
C ASN A 776 30.33 10.35 30.67
N SER A 777 30.44 11.55 30.08
CA SER A 777 29.29 12.29 29.56
C SER A 777 29.06 12.01 28.07
N VAL A 778 27.79 12.03 27.67
CA VAL A 778 27.36 11.88 26.27
C VAL A 778 26.59 13.12 25.87
N THR A 779 27.02 13.79 24.79
CA THR A 779 26.35 14.98 24.25
C THR A 779 26.10 14.80 22.77
N LEU A 780 24.82 14.79 22.38
CA LEU A 780 24.41 14.77 20.99
C LEU A 780 23.98 16.18 20.56
N GLY A 781 24.92 16.95 20.03
CA GLY A 781 24.73 18.37 19.71
C GLY A 781 23.51 18.66 18.83
N GLY A 782 23.24 17.81 17.83
CA GLY A 782 22.14 18.00 16.89
C GLY A 782 20.74 17.76 17.46
N ILE A 783 20.60 17.26 18.69
CA ILE A 783 19.32 17.08 19.38
C ILE A 783 19.26 17.79 20.74
N LYS A 784 20.34 18.47 21.16
CA LYS A 784 20.51 19.04 22.51
C LYS A 784 19.34 19.93 22.92
N ASP A 785 18.91 20.81 22.01
CA ASP A 785 17.83 21.77 22.28
C ASP A 785 16.44 21.11 22.38
N TYR A 786 16.32 19.88 21.87
CA TYR A 786 15.07 19.11 21.84
C TYR A 786 15.00 18.02 22.92
N ILE A 787 16.10 17.72 23.63
CA ILE A 787 16.11 16.72 24.71
C ILE A 787 15.00 16.95 25.75
N PRO A 788 14.73 18.19 26.24
CA PRO A 788 13.65 18.41 27.21
C PRO A 788 12.25 18.10 26.66
N GLU A 789 12.04 18.20 25.35
CA GLU A 789 10.79 17.83 24.68
C GLU A 789 10.72 16.33 24.45
N ILE A 790 11.81 15.70 24.02
CA ILE A 790 11.93 14.25 23.87
C ILE A 790 11.68 13.54 25.21
N LYS A 791 12.24 14.04 26.33
CA LYS A 791 12.00 13.49 27.68
C LYS A 791 10.54 13.56 28.14
N ARG A 792 9.71 14.42 27.53
CA ARG A 792 8.27 14.54 27.84
C ARG A 792 7.38 13.63 26.98
N CYS A 793 7.95 13.00 25.96
CA CYS A 793 7.20 12.11 25.08
C CYS A 793 6.79 10.82 25.81
N ARG A 794 5.79 10.12 25.24
CA ARG A 794 5.27 8.88 25.84
C ARG A 794 5.65 7.62 25.08
N ARG A 795 6.23 7.75 23.89
CA ARG A 795 6.52 6.64 23.00
C ARG A 795 7.58 7.02 21.98
N LEU A 796 8.49 6.09 21.72
CA LEU A 796 9.51 6.20 20.68
C LEU A 796 9.11 5.33 19.50
N MET A 797 9.23 5.87 18.28
CA MET A 797 8.96 5.15 17.05
C MET A 797 10.19 5.19 16.15
N LEU A 798 10.80 4.06 15.85
CA LEU A 798 11.94 3.94 14.95
C LEU A 798 11.47 3.42 13.61
N ILE A 799 11.69 4.21 12.55
CA ILE A 799 11.18 3.95 11.21
C ILE A 799 12.36 3.93 10.24
N GLY A 800 12.47 2.86 9.47
CA GLY A 800 13.51 2.68 8.46
C GLY A 800 13.22 1.49 7.54
N CYS A 801 14.12 1.25 6.58
CA CYS A 801 14.03 0.14 5.63
C CYS A 801 15.31 -0.70 5.63
N GLY A 802 15.18 -1.99 5.31
CA GLY A 802 16.31 -2.92 5.15
C GLY A 802 17.26 -2.95 6.34
N THR A 803 18.57 -2.82 6.09
CA THR A 803 19.60 -2.77 7.14
C THR A 803 19.39 -1.65 8.17
N SER A 804 18.79 -0.50 7.78
CA SER A 804 18.49 0.58 8.73
C SER A 804 17.33 0.24 9.68
N TYR A 805 16.42 -0.63 9.25
CA TYR A 805 15.39 -1.21 10.13
C TYR A 805 16.01 -2.23 11.10
N HIS A 806 17.00 -3.02 10.65
CA HIS A 806 17.70 -3.96 11.52
C HIS A 806 18.51 -3.26 12.62
N SER A 807 19.14 -2.11 12.34
CA SER A 807 19.86 -1.36 13.38
C SER A 807 18.91 -0.86 14.48
N ALA A 808 17.68 -0.49 14.11
CA ALA A 808 16.62 -0.15 15.06
C ALA A 808 16.17 -1.34 15.91
N ILE A 809 16.02 -2.54 15.32
CA ILE A 809 15.74 -3.78 16.07
C ILE A 809 16.86 -4.05 17.07
N ALA A 810 18.12 -3.89 16.64
CA ALA A 810 19.28 -4.21 17.45
C ALA A 810 19.35 -3.38 18.74
N THR A 811 18.91 -2.12 18.68
CA THR A 811 18.92 -1.20 19.82
C THR A 811 17.59 -1.11 20.57
N ARG A 812 16.53 -1.78 20.08
CA ARG A 812 15.18 -1.69 20.67
C ARG A 812 15.19 -2.02 22.16
N GLN A 813 15.79 -3.15 22.53
CA GLN A 813 15.81 -3.63 23.91
C GLN A 813 16.54 -2.63 24.84
N LEU A 814 17.67 -2.07 24.39
CA LEU A 814 18.41 -1.08 25.17
C LEU A 814 17.65 0.25 25.32
N LEU A 815 16.94 0.67 24.27
CA LEU A 815 16.10 1.87 24.33
C LEU A 815 14.94 1.67 25.31
N GLU A 816 14.28 0.52 25.30
CA GLU A 816 13.24 0.16 26.29
C GLU A 816 13.83 0.17 27.72
N GLU A 817 15.03 -0.39 27.91
CA GLU A 817 15.74 -0.45 29.20
C GLU A 817 16.08 0.95 29.75
N LEU A 818 16.76 1.79 28.95
CA LEU A 818 17.31 3.06 29.45
C LEU A 818 16.31 4.21 29.43
N THR A 819 15.30 4.17 28.56
CA THR A 819 14.27 5.21 28.48
C THR A 819 13.03 4.87 29.30
N GLU A 820 12.75 3.57 29.54
CA GLU A 820 11.48 3.04 30.07
C GLU A 820 10.24 3.45 29.26
N LEU A 821 10.44 3.91 28.02
CA LEU A 821 9.36 4.22 27.09
C LEU A 821 9.02 3.00 26.23
N PRO A 822 7.77 2.85 25.79
CA PRO A 822 7.42 1.95 24.71
C PRO A 822 8.21 2.32 23.44
N VAL A 823 8.97 1.37 22.92
CA VAL A 823 9.74 1.53 21.67
C VAL A 823 9.13 0.66 20.58
N MET A 824 8.60 1.30 19.56
CA MET A 824 8.08 0.62 18.38
C MET A 824 9.10 0.73 17.25
N VAL A 825 9.36 -0.37 16.56
CA VAL A 825 10.25 -0.43 15.41
C VAL A 825 9.43 -0.89 14.22
N GLU A 826 9.41 -0.09 13.15
CA GLU A 826 8.50 -0.25 12.03
C GLU A 826 9.24 -0.18 10.69
N LEU A 827 8.87 -1.08 9.78
CA LEU A 827 9.26 -0.96 8.37
C LEU A 827 8.48 0.19 7.75
N ALA A 828 9.17 1.13 7.10
CA ALA A 828 8.55 2.37 6.64
C ALA A 828 7.40 2.15 5.64
N SER A 829 7.51 1.16 4.74
CA SER A 829 6.45 0.80 3.79
C SER A 829 5.19 0.29 4.49
N ASP A 830 5.30 -0.74 5.34
CA ASP A 830 4.16 -1.29 6.10
C ASP A 830 3.58 -0.25 7.08
N PHE A 831 4.43 0.63 7.63
CA PHE A 831 4.01 1.76 8.45
C PHE A 831 3.03 2.70 7.72
N LEU A 832 3.34 3.03 6.45
CA LEU A 832 2.52 3.84 5.57
C LEU A 832 1.25 3.11 5.14
N ASP A 833 1.36 1.85 4.70
CA ASP A 833 0.25 1.02 4.22
C ASP A 833 -0.87 0.90 5.25
N ARG A 834 -0.49 0.67 6.51
CA ARG A 834 -1.43 0.52 7.62
C ARG A 834 -2.02 1.85 8.09
N ASN A 835 -1.50 2.98 7.59
CA ASN A 835 -1.79 4.31 8.11
C ASN A 835 -1.64 4.34 9.63
N THR A 836 -0.44 3.98 10.11
CA THR A 836 -0.18 3.74 11.53
C THR A 836 -0.56 4.97 12.38
N PRO A 837 -1.24 4.79 13.53
CA PRO A 837 -1.59 5.89 14.42
C PRO A 837 -0.37 6.57 15.04
N VAL A 838 -0.23 7.88 14.77
CA VAL A 838 0.82 8.76 15.31
C VAL A 838 0.16 9.91 16.04
N PHE A 839 0.66 10.23 17.22
CA PHE A 839 0.19 11.27 18.13
C PHE A 839 1.26 12.36 18.29
N ARG A 840 0.85 13.49 18.90
CA ARG A 840 1.74 14.65 19.10
C ARG A 840 2.82 14.41 20.15
N ASP A 841 2.58 13.50 21.07
CA ASP A 841 3.51 13.11 22.13
C ASP A 841 4.39 11.90 21.75
N ASP A 842 4.39 11.52 20.47
CA ASP A 842 5.33 10.56 19.91
C ASP A 842 6.62 11.26 19.45
N VAL A 843 7.75 10.59 19.63
CA VAL A 843 9.02 10.96 19.00
C VAL A 843 9.35 9.92 17.94
N CYS A 844 9.40 10.35 16.69
CA CYS A 844 9.65 9.50 15.53
C CYS A 844 11.09 9.67 15.04
N PHE A 845 11.86 8.59 15.09
CA PHE A 845 13.20 8.44 14.53
C PHE A 845 13.14 7.91 13.10
N PHE A 846 13.77 8.61 12.18
CA PHE A 846 13.90 8.21 10.78
C PHE A 846 15.35 7.83 10.50
N ILE A 847 15.60 6.54 10.32
CA ILE A 847 16.95 5.98 10.19
C ILE A 847 17.18 5.65 8.71
N SER A 848 18.13 6.35 8.09
CA SER A 848 18.47 6.15 6.68
C SER A 848 19.91 6.56 6.42
N GLN A 849 20.72 5.65 5.84
CA GLN A 849 22.08 5.99 5.44
C GLN A 849 22.09 7.13 4.41
N SER A 850 21.30 7.02 3.34
CA SER A 850 21.26 8.01 2.26
C SER A 850 20.56 9.30 2.66
N GLY A 851 19.57 9.22 3.57
CA GLY A 851 18.68 10.33 3.90
C GLY A 851 17.64 10.65 2.83
N GLU A 852 17.50 9.80 1.81
CA GLU A 852 16.61 9.98 0.65
C GLU A 852 15.67 8.79 0.42
N THR A 853 15.69 7.77 1.29
CA THR A 853 14.85 6.57 1.12
C THR A 853 13.37 6.94 1.07
N ALA A 854 12.66 6.60 -0.02
CA ALA A 854 11.31 7.12 -0.30
C ALA A 854 10.31 6.83 0.80
N ASP A 855 10.13 5.55 1.17
CA ASP A 855 9.21 5.15 2.23
C ASP A 855 9.54 5.85 3.56
N THR A 856 10.83 5.94 3.91
CA THR A 856 11.27 6.59 5.15
C THR A 856 10.97 8.10 5.12
N LEU A 857 11.20 8.77 3.99
CA LEU A 857 10.91 10.19 3.82
C LEU A 857 9.39 10.46 3.80
N MET A 858 8.61 9.59 3.18
CA MET A 858 7.14 9.67 3.17
C MET A 858 6.57 9.43 4.57
N ALA A 859 7.11 8.46 5.30
CA ALA A 859 6.77 8.23 6.70
C ALA A 859 7.13 9.44 7.56
N LEU A 860 8.25 10.12 7.29
CA LEU A 860 8.63 11.37 7.94
C LEU A 860 7.59 12.45 7.75
N ARG A 861 7.22 12.73 6.49
CA ARG A 861 6.18 13.72 6.15
C ARG A 861 4.83 13.34 6.76
N TYR A 862 4.49 12.05 6.80
CA TYR A 862 3.28 11.53 7.43
C TYR A 862 3.23 11.77 8.94
N CYS A 863 4.34 11.55 9.65
CA CYS A 863 4.45 11.82 11.09
C CYS A 863 4.47 13.33 11.39
N LYS A 864 5.20 14.11 10.58
CA LYS A 864 5.27 15.57 10.69
C LYS A 864 3.90 16.20 10.52
N GLY A 865 3.10 15.74 9.55
CA GLY A 865 1.72 16.18 9.35
C GLY A 865 0.78 15.89 10.52
N ARG A 866 1.15 14.99 11.44
CA ARG A 866 0.40 14.67 12.67
C ARG A 866 0.94 15.38 13.91
N GLY A 867 2.01 16.16 13.76
CA GLY A 867 2.60 16.97 14.82
C GLY A 867 3.47 16.18 15.80
N ALA A 868 3.99 15.02 15.40
CA ALA A 868 5.02 14.32 16.17
C ALA A 868 6.37 15.04 16.07
N LEU A 869 7.22 14.88 17.09
CA LEU A 869 8.60 15.35 17.02
C LEU A 869 9.42 14.40 16.14
N ILE A 870 10.26 14.96 15.27
CA ILE A 870 10.92 14.22 14.18
C ILE A 870 12.42 14.30 14.38
N VAL A 871 13.07 13.13 14.49
CA VAL A 871 14.51 12.99 14.67
C VAL A 871 15.10 12.22 13.49
N GLY A 872 16.00 12.84 12.72
CA GLY A 872 16.69 12.20 11.61
C GLY A 872 18.02 11.55 12.04
N ILE A 873 18.24 10.28 11.75
CA ILE A 873 19.52 9.58 11.93
C ILE A 873 20.09 9.25 10.55
N THR A 874 21.02 10.07 10.05
CA THR A 874 21.46 10.04 8.64
C THR A 874 22.97 10.05 8.45
N ASN A 875 23.46 9.53 7.32
CA ASN A 875 24.88 9.60 6.96
C ASN A 875 25.19 10.61 5.84
N THR A 876 24.17 11.28 5.29
CA THR A 876 24.37 12.27 4.21
C THR A 876 23.95 13.66 4.69
N VAL A 877 24.91 14.56 4.75
CA VAL A 877 24.67 15.97 5.10
C VAL A 877 23.84 16.63 3.99
N GLY A 878 22.84 17.45 4.37
CA GLY A 878 21.98 18.14 3.41
C GLY A 878 20.91 17.26 2.74
N SER A 879 20.81 15.99 3.10
CA SER A 879 19.75 15.10 2.60
C SER A 879 18.34 15.55 2.98
N SER A 880 17.32 15.09 2.27
CA SER A 880 15.92 15.46 2.50
C SER A 880 15.45 15.12 3.91
N ILE A 881 15.74 13.91 4.42
CA ILE A 881 15.42 13.55 5.81
C ILE A 881 16.14 14.46 6.81
N CYS A 882 17.40 14.82 6.55
CA CYS A 882 18.16 15.73 7.43
C CYS A 882 17.54 17.13 7.48
N ARG A 883 17.14 17.68 6.32
CA ARG A 883 16.55 19.02 6.21
C ARG A 883 15.11 19.09 6.73
N GLU A 884 14.31 18.04 6.52
CA GLU A 884 12.90 18.04 6.91
C GLU A 884 12.65 17.66 8.38
N SER A 885 13.62 17.01 9.04
CA SER A 885 13.56 16.68 10.48
C SER A 885 13.67 17.94 11.35
N HIS A 886 13.08 17.92 12.55
CA HIS A 886 13.22 19.03 13.51
C HIS A 886 14.62 19.07 14.11
N CYS A 887 15.18 17.88 14.37
CA CYS A 887 16.52 17.69 14.88
C CYS A 887 17.09 16.37 14.36
N GLY A 888 18.38 16.10 14.59
CA GLY A 888 18.97 14.87 14.07
C GLY A 888 20.39 14.60 14.51
N VAL A 889 20.85 13.38 14.23
CA VAL A 889 22.22 12.94 14.47
C VAL A 889 22.80 12.45 13.15
N HIS A 890 23.82 13.15 12.67
CA HIS A 890 24.62 12.67 11.56
C HIS A 890 25.53 11.53 12.04
N ILE A 891 25.43 10.31 11.52
CA ILE A 891 26.20 9.19 12.09
C ILE A 891 27.71 9.34 11.86
N ASN A 892 28.15 10.07 10.82
CA ASN A 892 29.56 10.35 10.54
C ASN A 892 30.41 9.10 10.30
N ALA A 893 29.86 8.12 9.55
CA ALA A 893 30.57 6.90 9.16
C ALA A 893 31.50 7.09 7.95
N GLY A 894 31.50 8.29 7.36
CA GLY A 894 32.08 8.59 6.05
C GLY A 894 31.19 8.07 4.90
N PRO A 895 31.50 8.44 3.64
CA PRO A 895 30.82 7.91 2.46
C PRO A 895 30.84 6.37 2.44
N GLU A 896 29.69 5.79 2.08
CA GLU A 896 29.54 4.36 1.86
C GLU A 896 29.17 4.19 0.39
N ILE A 897 29.94 3.41 -0.36
CA ILE A 897 29.84 3.23 -1.81
C ILE A 897 29.28 1.84 -2.14
N GLY A 898 29.66 0.80 -1.38
CA GLY A 898 29.12 -0.56 -1.57
C GLY A 898 27.59 -0.58 -1.45
N VAL A 899 26.90 -1.29 -2.35
CA VAL A 899 25.42 -1.32 -2.33
C VAL A 899 24.88 -1.89 -1.02
N ALA A 900 25.48 -2.97 -0.51
CA ALA A 900 25.12 -3.54 0.78
C ALA A 900 25.73 -2.72 1.93
N SER A 901 24.88 -2.20 2.82
CA SER A 901 25.33 -1.41 3.97
C SER A 901 26.13 -2.24 4.98
N THR A 902 27.21 -1.66 5.52
CA THR A 902 28.11 -2.30 6.49
C THR A 902 28.45 -1.34 7.64
N LYS A 903 29.37 -0.39 7.43
CA LYS A 903 29.77 0.61 8.43
C LYS A 903 28.65 1.56 8.84
N ALA A 904 27.68 1.81 7.95
CA ALA A 904 26.52 2.61 8.33
C ALA A 904 25.61 1.87 9.33
N TYR A 905 25.46 0.55 9.25
CA TYR A 905 24.70 -0.24 10.24
C TYR A 905 25.29 -0.10 11.65
N THR A 906 26.59 -0.33 11.80
CA THR A 906 27.28 -0.26 13.10
C THR A 906 27.31 1.16 13.65
N SER A 907 27.48 2.17 12.78
CA SER A 907 27.43 3.59 13.17
C SER A 907 26.01 4.05 13.57
N GLN A 908 24.96 3.55 12.90
CA GLN A 908 23.57 3.77 13.30
C GLN A 908 23.28 3.15 14.67
N PHE A 909 23.75 1.91 14.90
CA PHE A 909 23.64 1.22 16.18
C PHE A 909 24.22 2.09 17.31
N ILE A 910 25.48 2.55 17.17
CA ILE A 910 26.15 3.37 18.20
C ILE A 910 25.45 4.71 18.40
N SER A 911 24.94 5.32 17.33
CA SER A 911 24.20 6.59 17.44
C SER A 911 22.94 6.44 18.30
N LEU A 912 22.21 5.33 18.16
CA LEU A 912 21.03 5.01 18.97
C LEU A 912 21.40 4.61 20.41
N VAL A 913 22.54 3.94 20.63
CA VAL A 913 23.10 3.68 21.98
C VAL A 913 23.42 5.00 22.69
N MET A 914 24.12 5.92 22.02
CA MET A 914 24.43 7.24 22.58
C MET A 914 23.16 8.03 22.91
N PHE A 915 22.12 7.93 22.08
CA PHE A 915 20.82 8.53 22.38
C PHE A 915 20.21 7.94 23.66
N ALA A 916 20.25 6.63 23.84
CA ALA A 916 19.76 5.96 25.06
C ALA A 916 20.54 6.41 26.33
N LEU A 917 21.86 6.63 26.21
CA LEU A 917 22.72 7.13 27.30
C LEU A 917 22.41 8.60 27.68
N VAL A 918 22.00 9.43 26.71
CA VAL A 918 21.55 10.81 26.96
C VAL A 918 20.19 10.83 27.67
N MET A 919 19.28 9.95 27.26
CA MET A 919 17.94 9.88 27.87
C MET A 919 17.96 9.41 29.33
N SER A 920 18.94 8.57 29.70
CA SER A 920 19.10 8.01 31.05
C SER A 920 20.00 8.85 31.97
N GLU A 921 20.51 9.99 31.52
CA GLU A 921 21.52 10.77 32.26
C GLU A 921 21.09 11.20 33.67
N ASP A 922 19.83 11.59 33.85
CA ASP A 922 19.32 12.08 35.14
C ASP A 922 18.94 10.96 36.11
N ARG A 923 19.11 9.68 35.73
CA ARG A 923 18.66 8.53 36.53
C ARG A 923 19.82 7.92 37.31
N ILE A 924 19.85 8.19 38.62
CA ILE A 924 20.87 7.68 39.55
C ILE A 924 20.94 6.14 39.54
N SER A 925 19.79 5.45 39.47
CA SER A 925 19.71 3.98 39.45
C SER A 925 20.39 3.36 38.24
N LEU A 926 20.47 4.07 37.12
CA LEU A 926 21.09 3.59 35.87
C LEU A 926 22.57 4.00 35.76
N GLY A 927 23.14 4.68 36.76
CA GLY A 927 24.51 5.18 36.71
C GLY A 927 25.56 4.10 36.44
N SER A 928 25.46 2.94 37.12
CA SER A 928 26.37 1.80 36.91
C SER A 928 26.24 1.21 35.51
N ARG A 929 25.01 1.02 35.04
CA ARG A 929 24.71 0.49 33.70
C ARG A 929 25.23 1.42 32.59
N ARG A 930 25.07 2.74 32.75
CA ARG A 930 25.63 3.72 31.82
C ARG A 930 27.16 3.66 31.78
N GLN A 931 27.82 3.57 32.93
CA GLN A 931 29.28 3.45 33.00
C GLN A 931 29.79 2.18 32.32
N GLU A 932 29.13 1.05 32.55
CA GLU A 932 29.43 -0.21 31.87
C GLU A 932 29.39 -0.05 30.34
N ILE A 933 28.30 0.51 29.80
CA ILE A 933 28.13 0.72 28.36
C ILE A 933 29.20 1.69 27.81
N ILE A 934 29.50 2.78 28.52
CA ILE A 934 30.50 3.77 28.09
C ILE A 934 31.91 3.16 28.06
N GLU A 935 32.28 2.35 29.04
CA GLU A 935 33.57 1.64 29.04
C GLU A 935 33.61 0.58 27.93
N GLY A 936 32.47 -0.05 27.61
CA GLY A 936 32.34 -0.92 26.44
C GLY A 936 32.58 -0.17 25.11
N LEU A 937 31.97 1.00 24.94
CA LEU A 937 32.14 1.86 23.76
C LEU A 937 33.60 2.34 23.58
N LYS A 938 34.29 2.61 24.69
CA LYS A 938 35.69 3.07 24.70
C LYS A 938 36.67 2.08 24.08
N ASN A 939 36.43 0.78 24.28
CA ASN A 939 37.30 -0.29 23.80
C ASN A 939 36.77 -0.97 22.52
N LEU A 940 35.63 -0.50 21.99
CA LEU A 940 34.91 -1.17 20.92
C LEU A 940 35.70 -1.24 19.61
N ASP A 941 36.48 -0.21 19.28
CA ASP A 941 37.32 -0.18 18.08
C ASP A 941 38.39 -1.28 18.10
N ASN A 942 39.05 -1.49 19.23
CA ASN A 942 40.03 -2.56 19.42
C ASN A 942 39.38 -3.94 19.33
N LEU A 943 38.19 -4.12 19.92
CA LEU A 943 37.44 -5.37 19.82
C LEU A 943 37.02 -5.68 18.39
N ILE A 944 36.60 -4.68 17.62
CA ILE A 944 36.32 -4.84 16.18
C ILE A 944 37.58 -5.27 15.43
N ARG A 945 38.75 -4.67 15.70
CA ARG A 945 40.02 -5.08 15.08
C ARG A 945 40.35 -6.54 15.37
N GLN A 946 40.08 -7.03 16.60
CA GLN A 946 40.27 -8.44 16.94
C GLN A 946 39.32 -9.35 16.14
N VAL A 947 38.04 -8.96 15.99
CA VAL A 947 37.09 -9.73 15.17
C VAL A 947 37.49 -9.77 13.70
N LEU A 948 38.03 -8.68 13.15
CA LEU A 948 38.51 -8.63 11.77
C LEU A 948 39.71 -9.57 11.51
N GLN A 949 40.46 -9.96 12.55
CA GLN A 949 41.52 -10.98 12.42
C GLN A 949 40.97 -12.39 12.13
N LEU A 950 39.66 -12.60 12.29
CA LEU A 950 39.00 -13.87 11.95
C LEU A 950 38.78 -14.05 10.44
N ASP A 951 39.15 -13.07 9.61
CA ASP A 951 38.88 -13.07 8.16
C ASP A 951 39.30 -14.37 7.47
N ASP A 952 40.51 -14.86 7.74
CA ASP A 952 41.01 -16.12 7.15
C ASP A 952 40.17 -17.33 7.58
N LYS A 953 39.75 -17.41 8.85
CA LYS A 953 38.87 -18.49 9.34
C LYS A 953 37.50 -18.42 8.68
N VAL A 954 36.95 -17.22 8.52
CA VAL A 954 35.66 -16.99 7.86
C VAL A 954 35.75 -17.33 6.37
N LYS A 955 36.88 -17.05 5.72
CA LYS A 955 37.14 -17.44 4.33
C LYS A 955 37.19 -18.96 4.14
N GLU A 956 37.83 -19.70 5.05
CA GLU A 956 37.79 -21.16 5.04
C GLU A 956 36.38 -21.71 5.25
N LEU A 957 35.59 -21.08 6.12
CA LEU A 957 34.18 -21.41 6.29
C LEU A 957 33.38 -21.17 5.00
N ALA A 958 33.59 -20.04 4.34
CA ALA A 958 32.94 -19.69 3.08
C ALA A 958 33.18 -20.75 1.99
N LYS A 959 34.38 -21.33 1.92
CA LYS A 959 34.71 -22.43 0.98
C LYS A 959 33.86 -23.69 1.20
N SER A 960 33.39 -23.94 2.43
CA SER A 960 32.46 -25.04 2.68
C SER A 960 31.00 -24.69 2.35
N LEU A 961 30.62 -23.41 2.47
CA LEU A 961 29.24 -22.98 2.32
C LEU A 961 28.86 -22.52 0.91
N PHE A 962 29.81 -22.10 0.07
CA PHE A 962 29.48 -21.40 -1.18
C PHE A 962 28.67 -22.25 -2.18
N GLN A 963 28.70 -23.58 -2.09
CA GLN A 963 27.91 -24.47 -2.96
C GLN A 963 26.49 -24.71 -2.43
N HIS A 964 26.20 -24.41 -1.16
CA HIS A 964 24.88 -24.64 -0.59
C HIS A 964 23.84 -23.66 -1.15
N LYS A 965 22.59 -24.12 -1.32
CA LYS A 965 21.51 -23.28 -1.85
C LYS A 965 20.82 -22.45 -0.77
N SER A 966 20.77 -22.97 0.45
CA SER A 966 20.08 -22.37 1.57
C SER A 966 20.99 -22.27 2.79
N LEU A 967 20.71 -21.33 3.69
CA LEU A 967 21.42 -21.13 4.95
C LEU A 967 20.45 -20.58 6.02
N LEU A 968 20.33 -21.28 7.14
CA LEU A 968 19.52 -20.80 8.27
C LEU A 968 20.43 -20.11 9.30
N ILE A 969 20.05 -18.92 9.75
CA ILE A 969 20.81 -18.16 10.75
C ILE A 969 19.92 -17.93 11.97
N MET A 970 20.36 -18.35 13.14
CA MET A 970 19.54 -18.40 14.35
C MET A 970 20.15 -17.61 15.51
N GLY A 971 19.31 -16.88 16.23
CA GLY A 971 19.72 -16.12 17.41
C GLY A 971 18.55 -15.54 18.18
N ARG A 972 18.84 -14.91 19.32
CA ARG A 972 17.83 -14.42 20.27
C ARG A 972 18.33 -13.16 20.99
N GLY A 973 17.41 -12.39 21.57
CA GLY A 973 17.73 -11.19 22.32
C GLY A 973 18.41 -10.15 21.42
N TYR A 974 19.51 -9.56 21.92
CA TYR A 974 20.34 -8.61 21.17
C TYR A 974 20.84 -9.16 19.82
N ASN A 975 21.04 -10.48 19.73
CA ASN A 975 21.55 -11.12 18.51
C ASN A 975 20.45 -11.48 17.50
N PHE A 976 19.15 -11.23 17.78
CA PHE A 976 18.11 -11.43 16.77
C PHE A 976 18.28 -10.51 15.56
N ALA A 977 18.64 -9.25 15.79
CA ALA A 977 18.96 -8.31 14.71
C ALA A 977 20.18 -8.77 13.89
N THR A 978 21.21 -9.29 14.55
CA THR A 978 22.38 -9.87 13.88
C THR A 978 22.01 -10.99 12.92
N CYS A 979 21.06 -11.85 13.31
CA CYS A 979 20.58 -12.94 12.45
C CYS A 979 19.85 -12.42 11.22
N MET A 980 18.95 -11.44 11.41
CA MET A 980 18.21 -10.81 10.31
C MET A 980 19.14 -10.07 9.35
N GLU A 981 20.12 -9.33 9.87
CA GLU A 981 21.11 -8.61 9.08
C GLU A 981 22.05 -9.56 8.33
N GLY A 982 22.58 -10.59 9.02
CA GLY A 982 23.43 -11.59 8.39
C GLY A 982 22.71 -12.34 7.26
N ALA A 983 21.44 -12.70 7.46
CA ALA A 983 20.61 -13.30 6.43
C ALA A 983 20.37 -12.35 5.25
N LEU A 984 20.14 -11.05 5.52
CA LEU A 984 19.98 -10.07 4.45
C LEU A 984 21.27 -9.91 3.63
N LYS A 985 22.44 -9.79 4.27
CA LYS A 985 23.73 -9.67 3.56
C LYS A 985 24.06 -10.88 2.70
N VAL A 986 23.87 -12.10 3.24
CA VAL A 986 24.07 -13.33 2.46
C VAL A 986 23.11 -13.35 1.27
N LYS A 987 21.84 -12.98 1.44
CA LYS A 987 20.85 -12.94 0.36
C LYS A 987 21.20 -11.93 -0.73
N GLU A 988 21.52 -10.70 -0.36
CA GLU A 988 21.82 -9.59 -1.27
C GLU A 988 23.05 -9.87 -2.14
N LEU A 989 24.11 -10.43 -1.55
CA LEU A 989 25.42 -10.52 -2.22
C LEU A 989 25.65 -11.86 -2.91
N THR A 990 25.15 -12.94 -2.31
CA THR A 990 25.47 -14.30 -2.75
C THR A 990 24.33 -14.95 -3.53
N TYR A 991 23.11 -14.40 -3.42
CA TYR A 991 21.86 -14.98 -3.91
C TYR A 991 21.53 -16.36 -3.36
N MET A 992 22.21 -16.78 -2.28
CA MET A 992 21.85 -17.93 -1.47
C MET A 992 20.57 -17.60 -0.70
N HIS A 993 19.65 -18.57 -0.63
CA HIS A 993 18.44 -18.41 0.17
C HIS A 993 18.80 -18.46 1.66
N SER A 994 18.94 -17.28 2.26
CA SER A 994 19.26 -17.15 3.67
C SER A 994 18.10 -16.57 4.46
N GLU A 995 17.83 -17.15 5.62
CA GLU A 995 16.71 -16.78 6.49
C GLU A 995 17.18 -16.64 7.94
N GLY A 996 16.84 -15.49 8.54
CA GLY A 996 17.06 -15.21 9.94
C GLY A 996 15.88 -15.70 10.78
N ILE A 997 16.12 -16.63 11.71
CA ILE A 997 15.09 -17.24 12.54
C ILE A 997 15.35 -16.90 14.00
N MET A 998 14.31 -16.46 14.70
CA MET A 998 14.39 -16.30 16.15
C MET A 998 14.50 -17.69 16.80
N ALA A 999 15.57 -17.94 17.55
CA ALA A 999 15.86 -19.27 18.12
C ALA A 999 14.74 -19.81 19.03
N GLY A 1000 13.91 -18.92 19.61
CA GLY A 1000 12.74 -19.31 20.39
C GLY A 1000 11.61 -19.95 19.57
N GLU A 1001 11.52 -19.64 18.27
CA GLU A 1001 10.44 -20.10 17.39
C GLU A 1001 10.73 -21.43 16.71
N LEU A 1002 11.92 -22.01 16.89
CA LEU A 1002 12.34 -23.23 16.19
C LEU A 1002 11.31 -24.38 16.34
N LYS A 1003 10.82 -24.63 17.56
CA LYS A 1003 9.86 -25.70 17.84
C LYS A 1003 8.48 -25.47 17.22
N HIS A 1004 8.19 -24.26 16.75
CA HIS A 1004 6.89 -23.88 16.20
C HIS A 1004 6.79 -24.08 14.68
N GLY A 1005 7.78 -24.76 14.08
CA GLY A 1005 7.77 -25.14 12.66
C GLY A 1005 9.15 -25.19 12.02
N PRO A 1006 9.97 -24.13 12.13
CA PRO A 1006 11.24 -24.03 11.40
C PRO A 1006 12.26 -25.13 11.69
N LEU A 1007 12.21 -25.76 12.88
CA LEU A 1007 13.07 -26.89 13.21
C LEU A 1007 12.87 -28.09 12.27
N ALA A 1008 11.73 -28.20 11.60
CA ALA A 1008 11.49 -29.25 10.60
C ALA A 1008 12.36 -29.14 9.34
N LEU A 1009 13.02 -27.99 9.14
CA LEU A 1009 13.97 -27.77 8.04
C LEU A 1009 15.40 -28.20 8.37
N VAL A 1010 15.66 -28.56 9.64
CA VAL A 1010 17.00 -28.94 10.10
C VAL A 1010 17.20 -30.43 9.89
N ASP A 1011 18.25 -30.76 9.14
CA ASP A 1011 18.79 -32.09 8.92
C ASP A 1011 20.33 -32.01 8.81
N ASP A 1012 20.97 -33.12 8.44
CA ASP A 1012 22.43 -33.22 8.27
C ASP A 1012 22.99 -32.45 7.06
N SER A 1013 22.12 -32.04 6.14
CA SER A 1013 22.46 -31.37 4.88
C SER A 1013 22.25 -29.85 4.91
N MET A 1014 21.30 -29.39 5.74
CA MET A 1014 20.96 -27.98 5.88
C MET A 1014 22.03 -27.25 6.71
N PRO A 1015 22.77 -26.29 6.14
CA PRO A 1015 23.73 -25.52 6.92
C PRO A 1015 23.01 -24.54 7.84
N VAL A 1016 23.41 -24.55 9.10
CA VAL A 1016 22.85 -23.70 10.15
C VAL A 1016 23.97 -22.90 10.79
N ILE A 1017 23.78 -21.59 10.94
CA ILE A 1017 24.62 -20.73 11.78
C ILE A 1017 23.83 -20.33 13.01
N MET A 1018 24.41 -20.48 14.20
CA MET A 1018 23.80 -20.07 15.46
C MET A 1018 24.67 -19.04 16.18
N ILE A 1019 24.06 -18.01 16.73
CA ILE A 1019 24.75 -16.98 17.54
C ILE A 1019 24.40 -17.21 19.01
N VAL A 1020 25.41 -17.57 19.81
CA VAL A 1020 25.26 -17.95 21.22
C VAL A 1020 26.26 -17.16 22.07
N MET A 1021 25.79 -16.09 22.70
CA MET A 1021 26.60 -15.20 23.55
C MET A 1021 26.27 -15.39 25.03
N ARG A 1022 27.23 -15.11 25.93
CA ARG A 1022 27.05 -15.19 27.39
C ARG A 1022 26.28 -13.98 27.95
N ASP A 1023 25.07 -13.79 27.44
CA ASP A 1023 24.10 -12.77 27.86
C ASP A 1023 22.95 -13.41 28.68
N PRO A 1024 21.96 -12.65 29.17
CA PRO A 1024 20.85 -13.20 29.96
C PRO A 1024 20.01 -14.28 29.25
N VAL A 1025 20.13 -14.43 27.93
CA VAL A 1025 19.43 -15.48 27.17
C VAL A 1025 20.33 -16.67 26.79
N TYR A 1026 21.57 -16.72 27.27
CA TYR A 1026 22.53 -17.81 27.02
C TYR A 1026 21.94 -19.21 27.18
N VAL A 1027 21.34 -19.52 28.33
CA VAL A 1027 20.73 -20.84 28.61
C VAL A 1027 19.65 -21.18 27.59
N LYS A 1028 18.88 -20.18 27.13
CA LYS A 1028 17.83 -20.38 26.12
C LYS A 1028 18.43 -20.63 24.73
N CYS A 1029 19.55 -19.99 24.40
CA CYS A 1029 20.28 -20.23 23.16
C CYS A 1029 20.95 -21.60 23.15
N MET A 1030 21.54 -22.04 24.27
CA MET A 1030 22.07 -23.41 24.42
C MET A 1030 21.00 -24.48 24.25
N ASN A 1031 19.80 -24.27 24.82
CA ASN A 1031 18.67 -25.16 24.60
C ASN A 1031 18.27 -25.24 23.12
N ALA A 1032 18.37 -24.14 22.36
CA ALA A 1032 18.10 -24.14 20.93
C ALA A 1032 19.20 -24.88 20.14
N LEU A 1033 20.47 -24.68 20.52
CA LEU A 1033 21.61 -25.39 19.94
C LEU A 1033 21.46 -26.90 20.10
N GLN A 1034 21.12 -27.36 21.30
CA GLN A 1034 20.85 -28.78 21.58
C GLN A 1034 19.67 -29.35 20.77
N GLN A 1035 18.67 -28.53 20.44
CA GLN A 1035 17.55 -28.98 19.61
C GLN A 1035 17.96 -29.19 18.15
N VAL A 1036 18.84 -28.33 17.63
CA VAL A 1036 19.38 -28.44 16.28
C VAL A 1036 20.27 -29.67 16.18
N THR A 1037 21.18 -29.89 17.15
CA THR A 1037 22.06 -31.05 17.17
C THR A 1037 21.31 -32.37 17.39
N ALA A 1038 20.22 -32.37 18.17
CA ALA A 1038 19.34 -33.53 18.32
C ALA A 1038 18.53 -33.91 17.06
N ARG A 1039 18.71 -33.18 15.96
CA ARG A 1039 18.13 -33.44 14.64
C ARG A 1039 19.22 -33.62 13.57
N ASP A 1040 20.41 -34.04 13.99
CA ASP A 1040 21.59 -34.27 13.16
C ASP A 1040 22.11 -33.01 12.44
N GLY A 1041 21.58 -31.83 12.81
CA GLY A 1041 22.08 -30.55 12.33
C GLY A 1041 23.51 -30.33 12.81
N LYS A 1042 24.35 -29.81 11.91
CA LYS A 1042 25.76 -29.48 12.16
C LYS A 1042 25.96 -27.97 12.22
N PRO A 1043 25.60 -27.32 13.34
CA PRO A 1043 25.60 -25.87 13.42
C PRO A 1043 27.03 -25.33 13.45
N ILE A 1044 27.24 -24.27 12.69
CA ILE A 1044 28.38 -23.37 12.85
C ILE A 1044 28.00 -22.34 13.91
N VAL A 1045 28.79 -22.21 14.97
CA VAL A 1045 28.41 -21.37 16.11
C VAL A 1045 29.33 -20.15 16.21
N ILE A 1046 28.73 -18.96 16.31
CA ILE A 1046 29.41 -17.75 16.74
C ILE A 1046 29.24 -17.66 18.26
N CYS A 1047 30.32 -17.73 19.03
CA CYS A 1047 30.30 -17.73 20.50
C CYS A 1047 31.34 -16.80 21.12
N GLU A 1048 31.24 -16.55 22.43
CA GLU A 1048 32.25 -15.82 23.20
C GLU A 1048 33.57 -16.63 23.23
N GLU A 1049 34.70 -15.93 23.18
CA GLU A 1049 36.03 -16.54 23.30
C GLU A 1049 36.17 -17.29 24.63
N GLY A 1050 36.64 -18.55 24.55
CA GLY A 1050 36.81 -19.42 25.72
C GLY A 1050 35.53 -20.12 26.21
N ASP A 1051 34.41 -20.04 25.47
CA ASP A 1051 33.18 -20.74 25.80
C ASP A 1051 33.20 -22.23 25.41
N GLU A 1052 33.94 -23.03 26.19
CA GLU A 1052 34.12 -24.47 25.95
C GLU A 1052 32.80 -25.28 25.95
N GLU A 1053 31.82 -24.87 26.76
CA GLU A 1053 30.51 -25.53 26.83
C GLU A 1053 29.76 -25.45 25.50
N THR A 1054 29.77 -24.28 24.87
CA THR A 1054 29.13 -24.05 23.56
C THR A 1054 29.87 -24.80 22.45
N LYS A 1055 31.21 -24.84 22.50
CA LYS A 1055 32.05 -25.52 21.50
C LYS A 1055 31.76 -27.02 21.40
N MET A 1056 31.42 -27.67 22.50
CA MET A 1056 31.12 -29.11 22.52
C MET A 1056 29.94 -29.52 21.62
N PHE A 1057 29.02 -28.60 21.32
CA PHE A 1057 27.83 -28.85 20.49
C PHE A 1057 27.95 -28.29 19.07
N ALA A 1058 29.08 -27.65 18.73
CA ALA A 1058 29.29 -27.00 17.44
C ALA A 1058 30.12 -27.88 16.50
N ASP A 1059 29.80 -27.88 15.20
CA ASP A 1059 30.66 -28.51 14.19
C ASP A 1059 31.87 -27.62 13.87
N ARG A 1060 31.62 -26.31 13.79
CA ARG A 1060 32.65 -25.27 13.60
C ARG A 1060 32.31 -24.07 14.46
N VAL A 1061 33.34 -23.33 14.86
CA VAL A 1061 33.19 -22.22 15.80
C VAL A 1061 33.90 -20.97 15.29
N LEU A 1062 33.26 -19.83 15.47
CA LEU A 1062 33.82 -18.50 15.33
C LEU A 1062 33.75 -17.80 16.69
N GLU A 1063 34.90 -17.68 17.35
CA GLU A 1063 35.02 -17.05 18.65
C GLU A 1063 35.16 -15.54 18.48
N VAL A 1064 34.26 -14.77 19.12
CA VAL A 1064 34.32 -13.31 19.17
C VAL A 1064 34.62 -12.86 20.60
N PRO A 1065 35.34 -11.74 20.80
CA PRO A 1065 35.67 -11.27 22.13
C PRO A 1065 34.43 -10.76 22.86
N LYS A 1066 34.48 -10.80 24.18
CA LYS A 1066 33.40 -10.34 25.07
C LYS A 1066 33.32 -8.83 25.12
N THR A 1067 32.10 -8.29 25.07
CA THR A 1067 31.79 -6.91 25.46
C THR A 1067 30.48 -6.85 26.25
N VAL A 1068 29.99 -5.64 26.50
CA VAL A 1068 28.70 -5.39 27.12
C VAL A 1068 27.60 -5.99 26.24
N ASP A 1069 26.64 -6.67 26.86
CA ASP A 1069 25.56 -7.40 26.17
C ASP A 1069 24.86 -6.60 25.06
N CYS A 1070 24.53 -5.33 25.31
CA CYS A 1070 23.86 -4.47 24.33
C CYS A 1070 24.76 -3.99 23.18
N LEU A 1071 26.09 -4.17 23.28
CA LEU A 1071 27.07 -3.85 22.24
C LEU A 1071 27.56 -5.11 21.50
N GLN A 1072 27.34 -6.30 22.05
CA GLN A 1072 27.82 -7.57 21.48
C GLN A 1072 27.32 -7.80 20.05
N GLY A 1073 26.13 -7.29 19.71
CA GLY A 1073 25.57 -7.34 18.35
C GLY A 1073 26.45 -6.67 17.28
N ILE A 1074 27.28 -5.69 17.65
CA ILE A 1074 28.25 -5.04 16.74
C ILE A 1074 29.40 -5.99 16.41
N LEU A 1075 29.83 -6.82 17.36
CA LEU A 1075 30.91 -7.77 17.15
C LEU A 1075 30.42 -9.02 16.40
N THR A 1076 29.21 -9.49 16.69
CA THR A 1076 28.66 -10.72 16.08
C THR A 1076 28.20 -10.56 14.63
N VAL A 1077 27.92 -9.32 14.18
CA VAL A 1077 27.51 -9.05 12.79
C VAL A 1077 28.70 -9.07 11.81
N ILE A 1078 29.90 -8.72 12.27
CA ILE A 1078 31.08 -8.57 11.39
C ILE A 1078 31.50 -9.91 10.76
N PRO A 1079 31.55 -11.05 11.49
CA PRO A 1079 31.78 -12.35 10.87
C PRO A 1079 30.74 -12.69 9.80
N MET A 1080 29.48 -12.26 9.98
CA MET A 1080 28.43 -12.46 8.98
C MET A 1080 28.63 -11.59 7.73
N GLN A 1081 29.08 -10.35 7.90
CA GLN A 1081 29.46 -9.47 6.78
C GLN A 1081 30.62 -10.07 5.99
N LEU A 1082 31.69 -10.49 6.67
CA LEU A 1082 32.84 -11.16 6.04
C LEU A 1082 32.44 -12.46 5.35
N LEU A 1083 31.57 -13.27 5.98
CA LEU A 1083 31.10 -14.51 5.40
C LEU A 1083 30.33 -14.27 4.11
N SER A 1084 29.41 -13.30 4.11
CA SER A 1084 28.65 -12.93 2.92
C SER A 1084 29.54 -12.42 1.78
N PHE A 1085 30.57 -11.63 2.10
CA PHE A 1085 31.59 -11.15 1.17
C PHE A 1085 32.34 -12.32 0.52
N HIS A 1086 32.94 -13.20 1.33
CA HIS A 1086 33.75 -14.32 0.80
C HIS A 1086 32.92 -15.30 -0.02
N ILE A 1087 31.69 -15.61 0.40
CA ILE A 1087 30.80 -16.47 -0.39
C ILE A 1087 30.50 -15.82 -1.75
N ALA A 1088 30.24 -14.50 -1.78
CA ALA A 1088 29.94 -13.78 -3.03
C ALA A 1088 31.13 -13.81 -3.99
N VAL A 1089 32.35 -13.56 -3.47
CA VAL A 1089 33.59 -13.63 -4.27
C VAL A 1089 33.82 -15.04 -4.80
N LEU A 1090 33.66 -16.08 -3.98
CA LEU A 1090 33.80 -17.48 -4.41
C LEU A 1090 32.77 -17.87 -5.48
N ARG A 1091 31.59 -17.25 -5.48
CA ARG A 1091 30.56 -17.43 -6.51
C ARG A 1091 30.77 -16.59 -7.77
N GLY A 1092 31.80 -15.76 -7.83
CA GLY A 1092 32.02 -14.80 -8.92
C GLY A 1092 30.94 -13.72 -9.02
N CYS A 1093 30.24 -13.43 -7.91
CA CYS A 1093 29.25 -12.35 -7.84
C CYS A 1093 29.96 -11.00 -7.65
N ASN A 1094 29.40 -9.93 -8.20
CA ASN A 1094 29.92 -8.58 -7.97
C ASN A 1094 29.39 -8.06 -6.62
N VAL A 1095 30.29 -7.94 -5.65
CA VAL A 1095 29.96 -7.54 -4.28
C VAL A 1095 29.58 -6.05 -4.19
N ASP A 1096 30.23 -5.18 -4.96
CA ASP A 1096 29.96 -3.74 -4.95
C ASP A 1096 28.65 -3.40 -5.68
N CYS A 1097 28.28 -4.21 -6.69
CA CYS A 1097 27.08 -4.03 -7.53
C CYS A 1097 26.29 -5.36 -7.67
N PRO A 1098 25.58 -5.80 -6.62
CA PRO A 1098 24.71 -6.97 -6.68
C PRO A 1098 23.57 -6.75 -7.68
N ARG A 1099 23.14 -7.83 -8.34
CA ARG A 1099 22.13 -7.78 -9.40
C ARG A 1099 20.77 -7.32 -8.86
N ASN A 1100 20.02 -6.59 -9.68
CA ASN A 1100 18.66 -6.11 -9.39
C ASN A 1100 18.54 -5.14 -8.20
N LEU A 1101 19.66 -4.61 -7.70
CA LEU A 1101 19.70 -3.73 -6.53
C LEU A 1101 20.51 -2.48 -6.82
N ALA A 1102 20.08 -1.36 -6.24
CA ALA A 1102 20.81 -0.10 -6.16
C ALA A 1102 21.02 0.25 -4.68
N LYS A 1103 22.05 1.04 -4.37
CA LYS A 1103 22.43 1.36 -2.99
C LYS A 1103 21.31 2.04 -2.18
N SER A 1104 20.55 2.93 -2.82
CA SER A 1104 19.47 3.67 -2.17
C SER A 1104 18.18 3.49 -2.96
N VAL A 1105 17.16 2.94 -2.30
CA VAL A 1105 15.78 2.84 -2.81
C VAL A 1105 15.10 4.17 -2.57
N THR A 1106 15.04 5.00 -3.60
CA THR A 1106 14.63 6.40 -3.57
C THR A 1106 13.22 6.57 -4.18
N VAL A 1107 12.54 5.47 -4.54
CA VAL A 1107 11.11 5.28 -4.89
C VAL A 1107 10.56 3.99 -4.27
N GLU A 1108 9.23 3.82 -4.38
CA GLU A 1108 8.46 2.62 -4.05
C GLU A 1108 8.52 1.53 -5.14
#